data_AF-A0A4Q0XZI6-F1
#
_entry.id   AF-A0A4Q0XZI6-F1
#
_cell.length_a   1.000
_cell.length_b   1.000
_cell.length_c   1.000
_cell.angle_alpha   90.00
_cell.angle_beta   90.00
_cell.angle_gamma   90.00
#
_symmetry.space_group_name_H-M   'P 1'
#
loop_
_entity.id
_entity.type
_entity.pdbx_description
1 polymer ?
#
loop_
_entity_poly.entity_id
_entity_poly.type
_entity_poly.pdbx_seq_one_letter_code
_entity_poly.pdbx_strand_id
1 'polypeptide(L)'
;MSSNDITIGKAFFKEDEGIHLYRYSVKETGEEIHGFSASLRTRTAYIIISNKESLKLNNKEEDREKILKTVKEKYKEHLIKAVEQESKNLILNHLNALQEIAVDKKLVKLTSLNLYNASSYGSILKVKNYTHAYNQKLEDSLKIKEERKSIGVLTFNRDSSQKILEDEKRNSLEKEDAYIIVSMPYVYNIKKDSKTQELELSYYEENITASFMPELVVEYGVFFDGTKNNIYNINFYRNFTEFLKEPAEYIEENRNFFFEPKNAIYDYTSIQEYIVSEPNPQLNDQIIILLLSQMNKAEKEIRYFDKSSNLEVEEKEILESTKAKHAKKVFDYLIDVKKEINSSEEENREKYVRENILADDAKDSSFINGESNISRLYNLYDGADVKKSKNRLAATRFKLYESGAGTNNPFIQEGYKEDSNLFGSGLGGEKLFTTDKTGIKAHIIYACIKISEQLRASNVKYIDELVFDVFGFSRGAATARHFVCSILKDSEVLEKGNKKYSIKMKNDKNIFTSFFGENGIVYIDGKRYFNPLNTEKKYYGSGRSRIKNPYYGSTVTIDSLSFRFTGLYDTVPHYGIKQSNDFENLNLNFFKDKNDEKIGQVVHLMAKDEYRFNFDAYSIFEEINKEYHKIKGSSPSQGKKFEEYFLPGAHSDIGGGYNSSSETILLTKKYVKNYDEIPEEIKDSIIAWNDKYNWLNTNNIQKVKLKSEIKENDEDGFYYCIIPEVTPSYFGTSFPKPVLYLYMHKKEVLNKYEYVTLKIMYERAIYKDMTQGKELGKKDDLEIVPFSSLTSYSFKKDDVLTKTYETLKEKGEFKSGDEIYKKLKDDYIHHSSKYADFVHRASFEDKEVEDFYGKRVIYSALGNKFTI
;
A
#
# COMPACT_ATOMS: atom_id res chain seq x y z
N MET A 1 13.67 -22.43 0.51
CA MET A 1 14.71 -21.79 1.34
C MET A 1 15.38 -20.72 0.49
N SER A 2 15.48 -19.50 1.00
CA SER A 2 16.14 -18.39 0.29
C SER A 2 17.64 -18.69 0.14
N SER A 3 18.32 -18.13 -0.86
CA SER A 3 19.77 -18.31 -1.02
C SER A 3 20.52 -17.74 0.17
N ASN A 4 19.95 -16.71 0.81
CA ASN A 4 20.44 -16.11 2.03
C ASN A 4 20.45 -17.08 3.23
N ASP A 5 19.71 -18.20 3.13
CA ASP A 5 19.65 -19.23 4.16
C ASP A 5 20.69 -20.33 3.97
N ILE A 6 21.31 -20.41 2.79
CA ILE A 6 22.15 -21.54 2.37
C ILE A 6 23.58 -21.04 2.22
N THR A 7 24.41 -21.40 3.18
CA THR A 7 25.82 -20.96 3.22
C THR A 7 26.74 -22.09 3.66
N ILE A 8 28.01 -21.98 3.27
CA ILE A 8 29.10 -22.80 3.80
C ILE A 8 30.03 -21.89 4.59
N GLY A 9 30.32 -22.22 5.83
CA GLY A 9 31.14 -21.40 6.72
C GLY A 9 30.31 -20.42 7.54
N LYS A 10 30.88 -19.26 7.90
CA LYS A 10 30.21 -18.25 8.73
C LYS A 10 29.85 -17.03 7.88
N ALA A 11 28.84 -17.22 7.03
CA ALA A 11 28.27 -16.20 6.17
C ALA A 11 26.87 -15.81 6.64
N PHE A 12 26.56 -14.51 6.61
CA PHE A 12 25.28 -13.96 7.03
C PHE A 12 24.86 -12.83 6.09
N PHE A 13 23.58 -12.48 6.10
CA PHE A 13 23.02 -11.48 5.18
C PHE A 13 22.14 -10.47 5.90
N LYS A 14 22.09 -9.26 5.34
CA LYS A 14 21.17 -8.20 5.70
C LYS A 14 20.88 -7.37 4.44
N GLU A 15 19.61 -7.26 4.07
CA GLU A 15 19.18 -6.48 2.90
C GLU A 15 19.92 -6.94 1.64
N ASP A 16 20.66 -6.05 0.98
CA ASP A 16 21.49 -6.31 -0.21
C ASP A 16 22.98 -6.53 0.14
N GLU A 17 23.33 -6.72 1.41
CA GLU A 17 24.68 -6.92 1.91
C GLU A 17 24.88 -8.33 2.49
N GLY A 18 25.99 -8.95 2.12
CA GLY A 18 26.51 -10.18 2.71
C GLY A 18 27.76 -9.93 3.54
N ILE A 19 27.95 -10.75 4.58
CA ILE A 19 29.12 -10.70 5.46
C ILE A 19 29.69 -12.11 5.68
N HIS A 20 31.00 -12.27 5.49
CA HIS A 20 31.74 -13.45 5.93
C HIS A 20 32.59 -13.10 7.16
N LEU A 21 32.52 -13.94 8.19
CA LEU A 21 33.20 -13.75 9.47
C LEU A 21 34.27 -14.82 9.70
N TYR A 22 35.44 -14.38 10.14
CA TYR A 22 36.56 -15.27 10.43
C TYR A 22 37.18 -14.96 11.78
N ARG A 23 37.48 -16.01 12.56
CA ARG A 23 38.33 -15.92 13.74
C ARG A 23 39.78 -16.08 13.31
N TYR A 24 40.63 -15.19 13.80
CA TYR A 24 42.07 -15.25 13.56
C TYR A 24 42.85 -15.52 14.84
N SER A 25 43.94 -16.27 14.72
CA SER A 25 44.94 -16.48 15.78
C SER A 25 46.34 -16.30 15.20
N VAL A 26 47.16 -15.45 15.81
CA VAL A 26 48.55 -15.24 15.36
C VAL A 26 49.46 -16.13 16.22
N LYS A 27 50.41 -16.84 15.58
CA LYS A 27 51.31 -17.79 16.27
C LYS A 27 52.30 -17.12 17.23
N GLU A 28 52.56 -15.83 17.06
CA GLU A 28 53.65 -15.10 17.73
C GLU A 28 53.36 -14.72 19.20
N THR A 29 52.10 -14.51 19.59
CA THR A 29 51.78 -13.86 20.88
C THR A 29 50.97 -14.71 21.85
N GLY A 30 50.15 -15.66 21.38
CA GLY A 30 49.18 -16.33 22.24
C GLY A 30 48.12 -15.40 22.85
N GLU A 31 48.14 -14.10 22.52
CA GLU A 31 47.31 -13.02 23.05
C GLU A 31 46.82 -12.08 21.91
N GLU A 32 45.85 -11.22 22.23
CA GLU A 32 45.15 -10.32 21.31
C GLU A 32 46.06 -9.47 20.40
N ILE A 33 45.58 -9.24 19.18
CA ILE A 33 46.30 -8.52 18.13
C ILE A 33 45.99 -7.02 18.22
N HIS A 34 47.00 -6.19 18.47
CA HIS A 34 46.86 -4.73 18.49
C HIS A 34 47.83 -4.05 17.52
N GLY A 35 47.32 -3.17 16.65
CA GLY A 35 48.11 -2.30 15.76
C GLY A 35 47.85 -2.46 14.25
N PHE A 36 48.19 -1.42 13.48
CA PHE A 36 47.99 -1.34 12.02
C PHE A 36 48.72 -2.46 11.24
N SER A 37 49.96 -2.77 11.64
CA SER A 37 50.78 -3.81 11.00
C SER A 37 50.16 -5.20 11.11
N ALA A 38 49.39 -5.47 12.15
CA ALA A 38 48.76 -6.77 12.33
C ALA A 38 47.41 -6.87 11.59
N SER A 39 46.66 -5.77 11.49
CA SER A 39 45.48 -5.69 10.60
C SER A 39 45.86 -5.89 9.12
N LEU A 40 47.03 -5.38 8.70
CA LEU A 40 47.54 -5.56 7.33
C LEU A 40 47.92 -7.01 7.03
N ARG A 41 48.46 -7.72 8.03
CA ARG A 41 48.88 -9.13 7.97
C ARG A 41 47.71 -10.13 8.04
N THR A 42 46.55 -9.71 8.54
CA THR A 42 45.33 -10.52 8.54
C THR A 42 44.53 -10.28 7.26
N ARG A 43 44.44 -11.32 6.43
CA ARG A 43 43.99 -11.19 5.05
C ARG A 43 42.90 -12.18 4.68
N THR A 44 42.21 -11.88 3.59
CA THR A 44 41.27 -12.80 2.97
C THR A 44 41.40 -12.75 1.47
N ALA A 45 41.45 -13.93 0.88
CA ALA A 45 41.37 -14.14 -0.56
C ALA A 45 39.92 -14.39 -0.91
N TYR A 46 39.38 -13.76 -1.95
CA TYR A 46 38.04 -14.07 -2.43
C TYR A 46 37.94 -13.97 -3.95
N ILE A 47 36.98 -14.70 -4.49
CA ILE A 47 36.73 -14.88 -5.91
C ILE A 47 35.22 -14.83 -6.16
N ILE A 48 34.83 -14.19 -7.27
CA ILE A 48 33.43 -14.10 -7.69
C ILE A 48 33.17 -15.05 -8.85
N ILE A 49 32.12 -15.86 -8.70
CA ILE A 49 31.68 -16.86 -9.68
C ILE A 49 30.35 -16.38 -10.23
N SER A 50 30.24 -16.39 -11.55
CA SER A 50 29.02 -15.97 -12.21
C SER A 50 27.95 -17.04 -12.20
N ASN A 51 26.69 -16.64 -12.45
CA ASN A 51 25.58 -17.58 -12.56
C ASN A 51 25.84 -18.59 -13.70
N LYS A 52 26.28 -18.10 -14.86
CA LYS A 52 26.58 -18.93 -16.03
C LYS A 52 27.71 -19.94 -15.76
N GLU A 53 28.76 -19.52 -15.07
CA GLU A 53 29.89 -20.38 -14.70
C GLU A 53 29.45 -21.46 -13.70
N SER A 54 28.67 -21.07 -12.69
CA SER A 54 28.09 -22.00 -11.72
C SER A 54 27.18 -23.03 -12.39
N LEU A 55 26.30 -22.61 -13.30
CA LEU A 55 25.40 -23.52 -14.04
C LEU A 55 26.16 -24.53 -14.90
N LYS A 56 27.24 -24.10 -15.55
CA LYS A 56 28.12 -24.98 -16.35
C LYS A 56 28.84 -26.00 -15.46
N LEU A 57 29.37 -25.56 -14.32
CA LEU A 57 30.10 -26.42 -13.40
C LEU A 57 29.20 -27.50 -12.77
N ASN A 58 27.96 -27.14 -12.48
CA ASN A 58 27.03 -27.98 -11.73
C ASN A 58 26.10 -28.84 -12.60
N ASN A 59 26.28 -28.87 -13.92
CA ASN A 59 25.43 -29.66 -14.83
C ASN A 59 23.91 -29.45 -14.63
N LYS A 60 23.49 -28.22 -14.32
CA LYS A 60 22.11 -27.85 -13.98
C LYS A 60 21.54 -28.49 -12.70
N GLU A 61 22.38 -28.92 -11.75
CA GLU A 61 21.96 -29.26 -10.37
C GLU A 61 21.09 -28.13 -9.79
N GLU A 62 20.08 -28.51 -9.02
CA GLU A 62 19.06 -27.60 -8.49
C GLU A 62 19.18 -27.43 -6.98
N ASP A 63 19.81 -28.41 -6.32
CA ASP A 63 20.12 -28.35 -4.90
C ASP A 63 21.18 -27.27 -4.62
N ARG A 64 20.73 -26.15 -4.05
CA ARG A 64 21.55 -24.98 -3.73
C ARG A 64 22.72 -25.30 -2.80
N GLU A 65 22.58 -26.27 -1.88
CA GLU A 65 23.69 -26.69 -1.02
C GLU A 65 24.76 -27.45 -1.81
N LYS A 66 24.34 -28.37 -2.68
CA LYS A 66 25.28 -29.10 -3.55
C LYS A 66 26.00 -28.16 -4.51
N ILE A 67 25.27 -27.19 -5.08
CA ILE A 67 25.85 -26.15 -5.93
C ILE A 67 26.99 -25.42 -5.19
N LEU A 68 26.75 -24.93 -3.98
CA LEU A 68 27.77 -24.23 -3.20
C LEU A 68 28.96 -25.14 -2.86
N LYS A 69 28.71 -26.41 -2.51
CA LYS A 69 29.78 -27.38 -2.21
C LYS A 69 30.68 -27.59 -3.43
N THR A 70 30.09 -27.88 -4.59
CA THR A 70 30.84 -28.07 -5.85
C THR A 70 31.66 -26.84 -6.22
N VAL A 71 31.07 -25.64 -6.12
CA VAL A 71 31.74 -24.38 -6.42
C VAL A 71 32.89 -24.15 -5.42
N LYS A 72 32.64 -24.33 -4.12
CA LYS A 72 33.70 -24.21 -3.09
C LYS A 72 34.88 -25.12 -3.40
N GLU A 73 34.64 -26.41 -3.66
CA GLU A 73 35.72 -27.37 -3.92
C GLU A 73 36.50 -27.03 -5.19
N LYS A 74 35.81 -26.58 -6.25
CA LYS A 74 36.46 -26.19 -7.50
C LYS A 74 37.36 -24.95 -7.35
N TYR A 75 36.91 -23.94 -6.63
CA TYR A 75 37.63 -22.65 -6.53
C TYR A 75 38.55 -22.53 -5.32
N LYS A 76 38.52 -23.50 -4.39
CA LYS A 76 39.50 -23.61 -3.29
C LYS A 76 40.94 -23.53 -3.82
N GLU A 77 41.28 -24.31 -4.85
CA GLU A 77 42.63 -24.31 -5.42
C GLU A 77 43.06 -22.95 -5.99
N HIS A 78 42.11 -22.18 -6.55
CA HIS A 78 42.41 -20.86 -7.11
C HIS A 78 42.80 -19.87 -6.01
N LEU A 79 42.10 -19.93 -4.87
CA LEU A 79 42.41 -19.11 -3.70
C LEU A 79 43.79 -19.46 -3.15
N ILE A 80 44.11 -20.74 -2.99
CA ILE A 80 45.42 -21.19 -2.48
C ILE A 80 46.54 -20.72 -3.42
N LYS A 81 46.43 -21.00 -4.72
CA LYS A 81 47.44 -20.58 -5.72
C LYS A 81 47.67 -19.07 -5.73
N ALA A 82 46.62 -18.25 -5.57
CA ALA A 82 46.76 -16.80 -5.51
C ALA A 82 47.54 -16.35 -4.27
N VAL A 83 47.21 -16.88 -3.10
CA VAL A 83 47.91 -16.54 -1.86
C VAL A 83 49.37 -17.01 -1.88
N GLU A 84 49.64 -18.19 -2.45
CA GLU A 84 51.01 -18.68 -2.69
C GLU A 84 51.79 -17.72 -3.60
N GLN A 85 51.17 -17.15 -4.64
CA GLN A 85 51.81 -16.17 -5.50
C GLN A 85 52.12 -14.85 -4.78
N GLU A 86 51.21 -14.34 -3.93
CA GLU A 86 51.44 -13.13 -3.12
C GLU A 86 52.58 -13.34 -2.11
N SER A 87 52.65 -14.51 -1.48
CA SER A 87 53.59 -14.80 -0.40
C SER A 87 55.06 -14.98 -0.83
N LYS A 88 55.34 -15.16 -2.13
CA LYS A 88 56.71 -15.44 -2.62
C LYS A 88 57.65 -14.26 -2.33
N ASN A 89 58.67 -14.52 -1.51
CA ASN A 89 59.69 -13.55 -1.11
C ASN A 89 59.10 -12.25 -0.51
N LEU A 90 57.96 -12.36 0.18
CA LEU A 90 57.25 -11.19 0.72
C LEU A 90 57.83 -10.75 2.07
N ILE A 91 58.09 -9.45 2.20
CA ILE A 91 58.47 -8.79 3.45
C ILE A 91 57.37 -7.81 3.87
N LEU A 92 57.28 -7.51 5.16
CA LEU A 92 56.21 -6.66 5.71
C LEU A 92 56.04 -5.32 5.00
N ASN A 93 57.14 -4.65 4.66
CA ASN A 93 57.11 -3.33 3.98
C ASN A 93 56.56 -3.37 2.55
N HIS A 94 56.50 -4.53 1.92
CA HIS A 94 55.96 -4.70 0.56
C HIS A 94 54.53 -5.24 0.56
N LEU A 95 53.95 -5.52 1.72
CA LEU A 95 52.59 -6.04 1.83
C LEU A 95 51.59 -4.90 1.60
N ASN A 96 50.81 -4.98 0.52
CA ASN A 96 49.77 -4.01 0.21
C ASN A 96 48.41 -4.43 0.78
N ALA A 97 47.59 -3.45 1.18
CA ALA A 97 46.25 -3.72 1.73
C ALA A 97 45.30 -4.40 0.74
N LEU A 98 45.50 -4.19 -0.56
CA LEU A 98 44.73 -4.80 -1.64
C LEU A 98 45.68 -5.28 -2.74
N GLN A 99 45.47 -6.49 -3.23
CA GLN A 99 46.17 -7.06 -4.37
C GLN A 99 45.22 -7.90 -5.22
N GLU A 100 45.51 -7.98 -6.52
CA GLU A 100 44.72 -8.71 -7.50
C GLU A 100 45.62 -9.68 -8.23
N ILE A 101 45.27 -10.97 -8.21
CA ILE A 101 46.06 -12.03 -8.84
C ILE A 101 45.16 -12.84 -9.75
N ALA A 102 45.57 -12.95 -11.02
CA ALA A 102 44.88 -13.79 -11.99
C ALA A 102 45.39 -15.24 -11.89
N VAL A 103 44.49 -16.18 -11.60
CA VAL A 103 44.78 -17.63 -11.57
C VAL A 103 43.85 -18.31 -12.55
N ASP A 104 44.40 -19.00 -13.56
CA ASP A 104 43.63 -19.77 -14.55
C ASP A 104 42.49 -18.94 -15.20
N LYS A 105 42.78 -17.66 -15.51
CA LYS A 105 41.85 -16.65 -16.07
C LYS A 105 40.75 -16.16 -15.11
N LYS A 106 40.79 -16.54 -13.83
CA LYS A 106 39.93 -15.98 -12.78
C LYS A 106 40.67 -14.94 -11.97
N LEU A 107 39.98 -13.86 -11.61
CA LEU A 107 40.53 -12.79 -10.80
C LEU A 107 40.30 -13.09 -9.31
N VAL A 108 41.38 -13.26 -8.55
CA VAL A 108 41.34 -13.42 -7.09
C VAL A 108 41.74 -12.12 -6.43
N LYS A 109 40.90 -11.62 -5.53
CA LYS A 109 41.13 -10.40 -4.74
C LYS A 109 41.70 -10.79 -3.39
N LEU A 110 42.82 -10.19 -3.01
CA LEU A 110 43.54 -10.41 -1.77
C LEU A 110 43.49 -9.11 -0.97
N THR A 111 42.83 -9.11 0.18
CA THR A 111 42.60 -7.88 0.95
C THR A 111 42.89 -8.07 2.42
N SER A 112 43.45 -7.03 3.06
CA SER A 112 43.44 -6.92 4.52
C SER A 112 42.02 -6.74 5.04
N LEU A 113 41.71 -7.28 6.21
CA LEU A 113 40.40 -7.14 6.84
C LEU A 113 40.40 -6.14 7.99
N ASN A 114 39.24 -5.53 8.21
CA ASN A 114 38.96 -4.84 9.47
C ASN A 114 38.80 -5.88 10.59
N LEU A 115 39.65 -5.78 11.60
CA LEU A 115 39.60 -6.62 12.79
C LEU A 115 38.76 -5.97 13.88
N TYR A 116 37.83 -6.74 14.43
CA TYR A 116 37.03 -6.35 15.58
C TYR A 116 37.45 -7.16 16.79
N ASN A 117 37.68 -6.45 17.89
CA ASN A 117 37.88 -7.09 19.18
C ASN A 117 36.51 -7.42 19.80
N ALA A 118 36.08 -8.67 19.70
CA ALA A 118 34.74 -9.08 20.10
C ALA A 118 34.72 -10.44 20.78
N SER A 119 33.80 -10.59 21.74
CA SER A 119 33.60 -11.82 22.51
C SER A 119 32.86 -12.93 21.76
N SER A 120 32.25 -12.62 20.61
CA SER A 120 31.53 -13.60 19.78
C SER A 120 31.23 -13.04 18.38
N TYR A 121 30.86 -13.92 17.42
CA TYR A 121 30.33 -13.47 16.13
C TYR A 121 29.02 -12.70 16.31
N GLY A 122 28.19 -13.11 17.28
CA GLY A 122 26.94 -12.42 17.59
C GLY A 122 27.11 -10.96 18.00
N SER A 123 28.21 -10.63 18.71
CA SER A 123 28.55 -9.25 19.04
C SER A 123 28.79 -8.40 17.78
N ILE A 124 29.46 -8.95 16.76
CA ILE A 124 29.69 -8.26 15.48
C ILE A 124 28.38 -8.05 14.73
N LEU A 125 27.55 -9.09 14.63
CA LEU A 125 26.27 -9.01 13.94
C LEU A 125 25.35 -7.95 14.56
N LYS A 126 25.31 -7.85 15.90
CA LYS A 126 24.57 -6.77 16.59
C LYS A 126 25.09 -5.38 16.24
N VAL A 127 26.39 -5.16 16.33
CA VAL A 127 27.02 -3.85 16.04
C VAL A 127 26.79 -3.44 14.58
N LYS A 128 26.78 -4.40 13.65
CA LYS A 128 26.51 -4.17 12.23
C LYS A 128 25.02 -4.21 11.84
N ASN A 129 24.11 -4.34 12.82
CA ASN A 129 22.65 -4.42 12.63
C ASN A 129 22.15 -5.64 11.82
N TYR A 130 22.87 -6.76 11.82
CA TYR A 130 22.45 -8.04 11.25
C TYR A 130 21.49 -8.78 12.21
N THR A 131 20.41 -8.10 12.62
CA THR A 131 19.50 -8.56 13.68
C THR A 131 18.80 -9.87 13.34
N HIS A 132 18.35 -10.04 12.09
CA HIS A 132 17.70 -11.28 11.66
C HIS A 132 18.68 -12.46 11.71
N ALA A 133 19.88 -12.30 11.13
CA ALA A 133 20.91 -13.31 11.18
C ALA A 133 21.30 -13.67 12.61
N TYR A 134 21.45 -12.67 13.50
CA TYR A 134 21.72 -12.92 14.91
C TYR A 134 20.60 -13.71 15.59
N ASN A 135 19.32 -13.33 15.40
CA ASN A 135 18.21 -13.96 16.11
C ASN A 135 17.88 -15.36 15.57
N GLN A 136 17.88 -15.55 14.25
CA GLN A 136 17.27 -16.70 13.58
C GLN A 136 18.26 -17.66 12.90
N LYS A 137 19.49 -17.21 12.59
CA LYS A 137 20.47 -18.02 11.83
C LYS A 137 21.70 -18.39 12.63
N LEU A 138 22.13 -17.51 13.54
CA LEU A 138 23.32 -17.74 14.34
C LEU A 138 23.02 -18.81 15.41
N GLU A 139 23.80 -19.88 15.40
CA GLU A 139 23.80 -20.91 16.45
C GLU A 139 24.01 -20.29 17.83
N ASP A 140 23.31 -20.79 18.86
CA ASP A 140 23.40 -20.22 20.21
C ASP A 140 24.81 -20.30 20.80
N SER A 141 25.57 -21.35 20.46
CA SER A 141 26.98 -21.51 20.81
C SER A 141 27.85 -20.32 20.35
N LEU A 142 27.48 -19.68 19.24
CA LEU A 142 28.20 -18.54 18.65
C LEU A 142 27.69 -17.18 19.15
N LYS A 143 26.65 -17.18 19.99
CA LYS A 143 26.16 -16.00 20.74
C LYS A 143 26.84 -15.87 22.11
N ILE A 144 27.33 -16.98 22.67
CA ILE A 144 27.99 -17.03 23.98
C ILE A 144 29.20 -16.09 23.96
N LYS A 145 29.31 -15.25 25.00
CA LYS A 145 30.43 -14.34 25.19
C LYS A 145 31.61 -15.14 25.76
N GLU A 146 32.59 -15.41 24.92
CA GLU A 146 33.87 -16.00 25.33
C GLU A 146 34.90 -14.90 25.62
N GLU A 147 36.11 -15.30 25.97
CA GLU A 147 37.28 -14.41 25.93
C GLU A 147 37.35 -13.72 24.56
N ARG A 148 37.76 -12.46 24.58
CA ARG A 148 37.74 -11.59 23.40
C ARG A 148 38.67 -12.13 22.31
N LYS A 149 38.19 -12.14 21.06
CA LYS A 149 38.90 -12.67 19.89
C LYS A 149 38.97 -11.62 18.79
N SER A 150 40.02 -11.72 17.97
CA SER A 150 40.15 -10.94 16.74
C SER A 150 39.29 -11.56 15.64
N ILE A 151 38.18 -10.88 15.32
CA ILE A 151 37.24 -11.30 14.28
C ILE A 151 37.40 -10.38 13.07
N GLY A 152 37.80 -10.95 11.93
CA GLY A 152 37.84 -10.22 10.68
C GLY A 152 36.52 -10.30 9.93
N VAL A 153 36.21 -9.22 9.21
CA VAL A 153 34.94 -9.03 8.51
C VAL A 153 35.19 -8.75 7.03
N LEU A 154 34.69 -9.62 6.15
CA LEU A 154 34.56 -9.36 4.71
C LEU A 154 33.10 -9.03 4.40
N THR A 155 32.83 -7.81 3.93
CA THR A 155 31.51 -7.39 3.45
C THR A 155 31.49 -7.33 1.92
N PHE A 156 30.39 -7.75 1.32
CA PHE A 156 30.19 -7.72 -0.12
C PHE A 156 28.72 -7.44 -0.44
N ASN A 157 28.47 -6.93 -1.64
CA ASN A 157 27.13 -6.82 -2.20
C ASN A 157 27.18 -7.13 -3.70
N ARG A 158 26.02 -7.16 -4.35
CA ARG A 158 25.94 -7.49 -5.77
C ARG A 158 26.69 -6.48 -6.63
N ASP A 159 26.56 -5.18 -6.36
CA ASP A 159 27.23 -4.10 -7.12
C ASP A 159 28.77 -4.24 -7.10
N SER A 160 29.36 -4.38 -5.90
CA SER A 160 30.82 -4.52 -5.73
C SER A 160 31.34 -5.81 -6.36
N SER A 161 30.58 -6.90 -6.25
CA SER A 161 30.93 -8.20 -6.83
C SER A 161 30.80 -8.21 -8.35
N GLN A 162 29.78 -7.54 -8.90
CA GLN A 162 29.56 -7.39 -10.34
C GLN A 162 30.72 -6.64 -10.99
N LYS A 163 31.19 -5.56 -10.37
CA LYS A 163 32.35 -4.80 -10.86
C LYS A 163 33.61 -5.66 -10.99
N ILE A 164 33.85 -6.56 -10.03
CA ILE A 164 34.98 -7.49 -10.09
C ILE A 164 34.85 -8.46 -11.28
N LEU A 165 33.62 -8.92 -11.55
CA LEU A 165 33.31 -9.79 -12.68
C LEU A 165 33.48 -9.08 -14.03
N GLU A 166 33.09 -7.81 -14.10
CA GLU A 166 33.32 -6.95 -15.27
C GLU A 166 34.81 -6.69 -15.51
N ASP A 167 35.58 -6.43 -14.46
CA ASP A 167 37.04 -6.26 -14.54
C ASP A 167 37.73 -7.54 -15.05
N GLU A 168 37.31 -8.73 -14.57
CA GLU A 168 37.76 -10.04 -15.06
C GLU A 168 37.46 -10.22 -16.56
N LYS A 169 36.33 -9.67 -17.02
CA LYS A 169 35.78 -9.91 -18.37
C LYS A 169 35.86 -8.70 -19.29
N ARG A 170 36.76 -7.75 -19.05
CA ARG A 170 36.88 -6.49 -19.78
C ARG A 170 36.88 -6.60 -21.32
N ASN A 171 37.24 -7.75 -21.88
CA ASN A 171 37.29 -8.05 -23.32
C ASN A 171 36.18 -9.01 -23.82
N SER A 172 35.22 -9.39 -22.97
CA SER A 172 34.09 -10.27 -23.31
C SER A 172 32.86 -9.47 -23.70
N LEU A 173 32.15 -9.91 -24.75
CA LEU A 173 30.85 -9.37 -25.12
C LEU A 173 29.70 -9.98 -24.32
N GLU A 174 29.93 -11.11 -23.64
CA GLU A 174 28.92 -11.78 -22.82
C GLU A 174 28.81 -11.13 -21.44
N LYS A 175 27.65 -10.55 -21.14
CA LYS A 175 27.29 -10.12 -19.78
C LYS A 175 26.98 -11.34 -18.93
N GLU A 176 27.52 -11.36 -17.71
CA GLU A 176 27.26 -12.39 -16.72
C GLU A 176 27.05 -11.75 -15.35
N ASP A 177 26.15 -12.32 -14.57
CA ASP A 177 25.79 -11.80 -13.26
C ASP A 177 26.59 -12.49 -12.15
N ALA A 178 27.11 -11.69 -11.21
CA ALA A 178 27.70 -12.19 -9.97
C ALA A 178 26.69 -13.05 -9.22
N TYR A 179 27.12 -14.24 -8.79
CA TYR A 179 26.20 -15.24 -8.26
C TYR A 179 26.68 -15.91 -6.98
N ILE A 180 27.96 -16.29 -6.90
CA ILE A 180 28.55 -16.91 -5.70
C ILE A 180 29.86 -16.21 -5.38
N ILE A 181 30.11 -15.99 -4.10
CA ILE A 181 31.42 -15.60 -3.58
C ILE A 181 32.02 -16.78 -2.83
N VAL A 182 33.29 -17.08 -3.11
CA VAL A 182 34.10 -18.03 -2.34
C VAL A 182 35.28 -17.28 -1.75
N SER A 183 35.62 -17.58 -0.51
CA SER A 183 36.59 -16.79 0.25
C SER A 183 37.32 -17.61 1.28
N MET A 184 38.60 -17.29 1.49
CA MET A 184 39.52 -18.01 2.35
C MET A 184 40.31 -17.03 3.22
N PRO A 185 40.23 -17.15 4.56
CA PRO A 185 41.05 -16.36 5.47
C PRO A 185 42.48 -16.90 5.53
N TYR A 186 43.46 -16.01 5.69
CA TYR A 186 44.86 -16.36 5.91
C TYR A 186 45.61 -15.26 6.67
N VAL A 187 46.73 -15.62 7.30
CA VAL A 187 47.55 -14.69 8.09
C VAL A 187 49.01 -14.81 7.71
N TYR A 188 49.68 -13.65 7.64
CA TYR A 188 51.14 -13.58 7.59
C TYR A 188 51.73 -13.44 9.00
N ASN A 189 52.60 -14.36 9.39
CA ASN A 189 53.45 -14.24 10.58
C ASN A 189 54.84 -13.77 10.13
N ILE A 190 55.58 -13.08 10.99
CA ILE A 190 56.98 -12.76 10.72
C ILE A 190 57.80 -14.01 11.06
N LYS A 191 58.68 -14.43 10.15
CA LYS A 191 59.56 -15.57 10.40
C LYS A 191 60.40 -15.31 11.64
N LYS A 192 60.49 -16.31 12.51
CA LYS A 192 61.33 -16.26 13.72
C LYS A 192 62.77 -15.89 13.34
N ASP A 193 63.35 -14.92 14.05
CA ASP A 193 64.72 -14.41 13.87
C ASP A 193 65.01 -13.68 12.53
N SER A 194 63.97 -13.32 11.76
CA SER A 194 64.14 -12.58 10.50
C SER A 194 64.50 -11.10 10.71
N LYS A 195 65.72 -10.71 10.32
CA LYS A 195 66.19 -9.31 10.34
C LYS A 195 65.48 -8.39 9.34
N THR A 196 64.90 -8.95 8.29
CA THR A 196 64.24 -8.24 7.17
C THR A 196 62.72 -8.29 7.25
N GLN A 197 62.15 -8.79 8.36
CA GLN A 197 60.71 -9.01 8.53
C GLN A 197 60.06 -9.81 7.38
N GLU A 198 60.74 -10.86 6.92
CA GLU A 198 60.16 -11.85 6.01
C GLU A 198 58.89 -12.46 6.60
N LEU A 199 57.88 -12.61 5.75
CA LEU A 199 56.60 -13.17 6.14
C LEU A 199 56.54 -14.67 5.81
N GLU A 200 55.93 -15.44 6.70
CA GLU A 200 55.50 -16.81 6.47
C GLU A 200 53.98 -16.91 6.59
N LEU A 201 53.42 -17.82 5.80
CA LEU A 201 51.98 -17.93 5.58
C LEU A 201 51.35 -18.98 6.48
N SER A 202 50.18 -18.68 7.02
CA SER A 202 49.30 -19.64 7.70
C SER A 202 47.91 -19.60 7.08
N TYR A 203 47.49 -20.74 6.54
CA TYR A 203 46.17 -20.95 5.96
C TYR A 203 45.18 -21.49 6.98
N TYR A 204 43.89 -21.20 6.75
CA TYR A 204 42.79 -21.86 7.42
C TYR A 204 41.85 -22.42 6.35
N GLU A 205 42.28 -23.48 5.66
CA GLU A 205 41.52 -24.07 4.56
C GLU A 205 40.17 -24.62 5.02
N GLU A 206 40.07 -25.08 6.26
CA GLU A 206 38.82 -25.51 6.88
C GLU A 206 37.79 -24.38 7.00
N ASN A 207 38.26 -23.12 7.02
CA ASN A 207 37.43 -21.93 7.16
C ASN A 207 37.03 -21.30 5.82
N ILE A 208 37.25 -21.98 4.68
CA ILE A 208 36.75 -21.52 3.39
C ILE A 208 35.23 -21.40 3.44
N THR A 209 34.78 -20.17 3.19
CA THR A 209 33.39 -19.77 3.25
C THR A 209 32.89 -19.48 1.84
N ALA A 210 31.72 -20.04 1.52
CA ALA A 210 31.06 -19.85 0.24
C ALA A 210 29.59 -19.50 0.48
N SER A 211 29.09 -18.52 -0.27
CA SER A 211 27.70 -18.11 -0.19
C SER A 211 27.23 -17.52 -1.52
N PHE A 212 25.92 -17.54 -1.75
CA PHE A 212 25.34 -16.83 -2.89
C PHE A 212 25.44 -15.32 -2.69
N MET A 213 25.30 -14.56 -3.77
CA MET A 213 25.04 -13.12 -3.66
C MET A 213 23.74 -12.88 -2.88
N PRO A 214 23.67 -11.79 -2.09
CA PRO A 214 22.48 -11.46 -1.32
C PRO A 214 21.26 -11.34 -2.24
N GLU A 215 20.22 -12.12 -1.95
CA GLU A 215 18.89 -12.00 -2.58
C GLU A 215 18.11 -10.86 -1.91
N LEU A 216 17.59 -9.91 -2.70
CA LEU A 216 16.68 -8.87 -2.24
C LEU A 216 15.24 -9.17 -2.68
N VAL A 217 14.39 -9.45 -1.69
CA VAL A 217 12.93 -9.52 -1.86
C VAL A 217 12.31 -8.19 -1.44
N VAL A 218 11.53 -7.60 -2.35
CA VAL A 218 10.76 -6.38 -2.09
C VAL A 218 9.28 -6.75 -2.02
N GLU A 219 8.60 -6.41 -0.93
CA GLU A 219 7.14 -6.56 -0.81
C GLU A 219 6.48 -5.20 -1.00
N TYR A 220 5.41 -5.14 -1.78
CA TYR A 220 4.80 -3.89 -2.19
C TYR A 220 3.28 -3.99 -2.14
N GLY A 221 2.68 -3.30 -1.17
CA GLY A 221 1.23 -3.15 -1.06
C GLY A 221 0.72 -2.04 -1.98
N VAL A 222 -0.20 -2.34 -2.89
CA VAL A 222 -0.81 -1.35 -3.80
C VAL A 222 -2.31 -1.30 -3.53
N PHE A 223 -2.80 -0.13 -3.15
CA PHE A 223 -4.17 0.07 -2.66
C PHE A 223 -4.91 1.06 -3.56
N PHE A 224 -5.76 0.54 -4.44
CA PHE A 224 -6.57 1.34 -5.37
C PHE A 224 -7.95 1.64 -4.78
N ASP A 225 -8.14 2.84 -4.28
CA ASP A 225 -9.44 3.28 -3.77
C ASP A 225 -10.27 3.87 -4.92
N GLY A 226 -11.37 3.23 -5.32
CA GLY A 226 -12.21 3.72 -6.40
C GLY A 226 -13.15 4.87 -6.03
N THR A 227 -13.22 5.21 -4.73
CA THR A 227 -14.24 6.10 -4.18
C THR A 227 -13.80 7.56 -4.15
N LYS A 228 -14.74 8.46 -3.80
CA LYS A 228 -14.40 9.84 -3.41
C LYS A 228 -13.77 9.92 -2.01
N ASN A 229 -13.57 8.81 -1.31
CA ASN A 229 -13.02 8.80 0.04
C ASN A 229 -11.51 8.74 -0.09
N ASN A 230 -10.86 9.88 0.16
CA ASN A 230 -9.42 9.99 0.05
C ASN A 230 -8.83 10.07 1.45
N ILE A 231 -8.00 9.08 1.80
CA ILE A 231 -7.35 9.00 3.11
C ILE A 231 -6.64 10.30 3.49
N TYR A 232 -6.00 10.98 2.55
CA TYR A 232 -5.25 12.21 2.82
C TYR A 232 -6.17 13.38 3.15
N ASN A 233 -7.34 13.45 2.50
CA ASN A 233 -8.35 14.47 2.77
C ASN A 233 -9.01 14.23 4.13
N ILE A 234 -9.40 12.98 4.39
CA ILE A 234 -10.02 12.57 5.65
C ILE A 234 -9.05 12.79 6.82
N ASN A 235 -7.78 12.37 6.67
CA ASN A 235 -6.76 12.57 7.70
C ASN A 235 -6.47 14.05 7.91
N PHE A 236 -6.40 14.86 6.84
CA PHE A 236 -6.23 16.29 6.98
C PHE A 236 -7.36 16.91 7.81
N TYR A 237 -8.62 16.65 7.45
CA TYR A 237 -9.79 17.14 8.19
C TYR A 237 -9.78 16.71 9.66
N ARG A 238 -9.60 15.40 9.91
CA ARG A 238 -9.62 14.85 11.28
C ARG A 238 -8.46 15.33 12.13
N ASN A 239 -7.24 15.30 11.60
CA ASN A 239 -6.05 15.71 12.35
C ASN A 239 -6.06 17.21 12.63
N PHE A 240 -6.57 18.02 11.70
CA PHE A 240 -6.73 19.46 11.91
C PHE A 240 -7.79 19.76 12.97
N THR A 241 -8.94 19.08 12.90
CA THR A 241 -10.02 19.23 13.89
C THR A 241 -9.56 18.80 15.29
N GLU A 242 -8.81 17.69 15.38
CA GLU A 242 -8.23 17.20 16.63
C GLU A 242 -7.21 18.20 17.21
N PHE A 243 -6.35 18.77 16.36
CA PHE A 243 -5.37 19.76 16.78
C PHE A 243 -6.01 20.99 17.44
N LEU A 244 -7.20 21.42 16.99
CA LEU A 244 -7.90 22.57 17.57
C LEU A 244 -8.44 22.31 18.98
N LYS A 245 -8.58 21.04 19.38
CA LYS A 245 -9.23 20.66 20.64
C LYS A 245 -8.49 21.21 21.87
N GLU A 246 -7.23 20.80 22.06
CA GLU A 246 -6.45 21.17 23.24
C GLU A 246 -6.25 22.69 23.39
N PRO A 247 -5.89 23.46 22.34
CA PRO A 247 -5.77 24.91 22.46
C PRO A 247 -7.09 25.61 22.79
N ALA A 248 -8.22 25.15 22.21
CA ALA A 248 -9.53 25.73 22.46
C ALA A 248 -10.03 25.45 23.88
N GLU A 249 -9.94 24.19 24.33
CA GLU A 249 -10.31 23.78 25.70
C GLU A 249 -9.47 24.54 26.73
N TYR A 250 -8.16 24.65 26.52
CA TYR A 250 -7.29 25.41 27.40
C TYR A 250 -7.70 26.89 27.51
N ILE A 251 -7.97 27.56 26.37
CA ILE A 251 -8.38 28.97 26.39
C ILE A 251 -9.72 29.12 27.09
N GLU A 252 -10.69 28.26 26.80
CA GLU A 252 -12.02 28.29 27.42
C GLU A 252 -11.94 28.14 28.95
N GLU A 253 -11.12 27.20 29.45
CA GLU A 253 -10.90 27.00 30.88
C GLU A 253 -10.16 28.18 31.55
N ASN A 254 -9.24 28.83 30.82
CA ASN A 254 -8.30 29.78 31.38
C ASN A 254 -8.59 31.26 31.06
N ARG A 255 -9.59 31.58 30.22
CA ARG A 255 -9.89 32.95 29.74
C ARG A 255 -10.21 33.96 30.84
N ASN A 256 -10.63 33.50 32.02
CA ASN A 256 -10.99 34.32 33.17
C ASN A 256 -9.88 34.47 34.22
N PHE A 257 -8.71 33.86 33.99
CA PHE A 257 -7.58 33.94 34.91
C PHE A 257 -6.56 34.98 34.44
N PHE A 258 -5.93 35.64 35.41
CA PHE A 258 -4.84 36.58 35.12
C PHE A 258 -3.51 35.82 35.09
N PHE A 259 -2.85 35.82 33.93
CA PHE A 259 -1.48 35.33 33.77
C PHE A 259 -0.57 36.52 33.50
N GLU A 260 0.59 36.57 34.14
CA GLU A 260 1.57 37.60 33.83
C GLU A 260 2.12 37.39 32.40
N PRO A 261 2.12 38.43 31.55
CA PRO A 261 2.75 38.37 30.23
C PRO A 261 4.23 38.05 30.33
N LYS A 262 4.75 37.28 29.37
CA LYS A 262 6.18 36.98 29.33
C LYS A 262 6.93 38.09 28.59
N ASN A 263 8.19 38.29 28.94
CA ASN A 263 9.00 39.39 28.39
C ASN A 263 9.25 39.26 26.88
N ALA A 264 9.32 38.03 26.36
CA ALA A 264 9.53 37.79 24.94
C ALA A 264 8.68 36.65 24.38
N ILE A 265 8.39 36.71 23.08
CA ILE A 265 7.53 35.74 22.39
C ILE A 265 8.11 34.31 22.46
N TYR A 266 9.44 34.16 22.41
CA TYR A 266 10.11 32.86 22.51
C TYR A 266 10.03 32.22 23.91
N ASP A 267 9.58 32.95 24.92
CA ASP A 267 9.35 32.39 26.25
C ASP A 267 8.00 31.64 26.32
N TYR A 268 7.09 31.88 25.38
CA TYR A 268 5.84 31.14 25.26
C TYR A 268 6.06 29.75 24.68
N THR A 269 5.45 28.76 25.31
CA THR A 269 5.60 27.35 24.92
C THR A 269 4.52 26.91 23.93
N SER A 270 3.40 27.63 23.90
CA SER A 270 2.25 27.33 23.06
C SER A 270 1.46 28.59 22.70
N ILE A 271 0.63 28.50 21.65
CA ILE A 271 -0.21 29.61 21.21
C ILE A 271 -1.31 29.95 22.23
N GLN A 272 -1.86 28.93 22.89
CA GLN A 272 -2.93 29.10 23.87
C GLN A 272 -2.44 29.85 25.12
N GLU A 273 -1.19 29.58 25.55
CA GLU A 273 -0.54 30.32 26.65
C GLU A 273 -0.39 31.81 26.29
N TYR A 274 0.06 32.11 25.07
CA TYR A 274 0.14 33.49 24.60
C TYR A 274 -1.23 34.18 24.57
N ILE A 275 -2.24 33.51 24.02
CA ILE A 275 -3.59 34.07 23.88
C ILE A 275 -4.21 34.38 25.24
N VAL A 276 -4.05 33.54 26.26
CA VAL A 276 -4.65 33.82 27.58
C VAL A 276 -3.89 34.91 28.36
N SER A 277 -2.56 34.96 28.27
CA SER A 277 -1.74 35.93 29.02
C SER A 277 -1.80 37.35 28.46
N GLU A 278 -1.98 37.53 27.15
CA GLU A 278 -2.03 38.86 26.55
C GLU A 278 -3.44 39.47 26.61
N PRO A 279 -3.61 40.68 27.18
CA PRO A 279 -4.92 41.35 27.21
C PRO A 279 -5.50 41.60 25.82
N ASN A 280 -4.66 41.91 24.84
CA ASN A 280 -5.04 42.12 23.45
C ASN A 280 -4.05 41.38 22.52
N PRO A 281 -4.20 40.05 22.36
CA PRO A 281 -3.27 39.26 21.55
C PRO A 281 -3.29 39.75 20.10
N GLN A 282 -2.12 39.94 19.51
CA GLN A 282 -1.97 40.44 18.14
C GLN A 282 -1.13 39.47 17.32
N LEU A 283 -1.54 39.26 16.07
CA LEU A 283 -0.82 38.39 15.15
C LEU A 283 0.41 39.12 14.57
N ASN A 284 1.57 38.46 14.62
CA ASN A 284 2.79 38.88 13.93
C ASN A 284 3.57 37.64 13.46
N ASP A 285 4.66 37.83 12.72
CA ASP A 285 5.43 36.73 12.14
C ASP A 285 5.96 35.75 13.20
N GLN A 286 6.37 36.22 14.38
CA GLN A 286 6.87 35.37 15.46
C GLN A 286 5.75 34.51 16.08
N ILE A 287 4.54 35.05 16.20
CA ILE A 287 3.36 34.30 16.65
C ILE A 287 2.96 33.24 15.63
N ILE A 288 3.03 33.55 14.34
CA ILE A 288 2.80 32.56 13.27
C ILE A 288 3.85 31.46 13.36
N ILE A 289 5.13 31.78 13.55
CA ILE A 289 6.20 30.79 13.70
C ILE A 289 5.98 29.89 14.93
N LEU A 290 5.56 30.46 16.07
CA LEU A 290 5.18 29.69 17.27
C LEU A 290 4.06 28.69 16.95
N LEU A 291 2.99 29.15 16.30
CA LEU A 291 1.86 28.31 15.93
C LEU A 291 2.24 27.25 14.88
N LEU A 292 3.05 27.59 13.88
CA LEU A 292 3.56 26.64 12.91
C LEU A 292 4.42 25.55 13.58
N SER A 293 5.27 25.93 14.53
CA SER A 293 6.07 25.01 15.34
C SER A 293 5.18 24.06 16.15
N GLN A 294 4.11 24.58 16.75
CA GLN A 294 3.13 23.77 17.48
C GLN A 294 2.37 22.82 16.54
N MET A 295 1.88 23.29 15.39
CA MET A 295 1.22 22.46 14.38
C MET A 295 2.15 21.37 13.81
N ASN A 296 3.45 21.64 13.68
CA ASN A 296 4.45 20.65 13.26
C ASN A 296 4.68 19.56 14.32
N LYS A 297 4.45 19.87 15.60
CA LYS A 297 4.61 18.97 16.74
C LYS A 297 3.29 18.32 17.18
N ALA A 298 2.20 18.55 16.46
CA ALA A 298 0.91 17.94 16.74
C ALA A 298 1.04 16.41 16.78
N GLU A 299 0.33 15.77 17.72
CA GLU A 299 0.37 14.31 17.90
C GLU A 299 0.06 13.56 16.61
N LYS A 300 -0.89 14.08 15.82
CA LYS A 300 -1.23 13.59 14.48
C LYS A 300 -0.77 14.59 13.43
N GLU A 301 0.02 14.11 12.47
CA GLU A 301 0.59 14.94 11.40
C GLU A 301 -0.51 15.59 10.54
N ILE A 302 -0.50 16.91 10.44
CA ILE A 302 -1.35 17.67 9.51
C ILE A 302 -0.59 17.86 8.21
N ARG A 303 -0.85 16.98 7.24
CA ARG A 303 -0.17 16.96 5.95
C ARG A 303 -0.88 17.83 4.92
N TYR A 304 -0.20 18.82 4.39
CA TYR A 304 -0.75 19.78 3.43
C TYR A 304 -0.64 19.27 1.98
N PHE A 305 -1.44 19.84 1.08
CA PHE A 305 -1.46 19.46 -0.34
C PHE A 305 -0.35 20.12 -1.18
N ASP A 306 0.20 21.24 -0.71
CA ASP A 306 1.36 21.85 -1.34
C ASP A 306 2.67 21.43 -0.69
N LYS A 307 3.69 21.21 -1.53
CA LYS A 307 5.02 20.75 -1.11
C LYS A 307 5.71 21.74 -0.15
N SER A 308 5.56 23.04 -0.37
CA SER A 308 6.12 24.12 0.47
C SER A 308 5.65 24.01 1.92
N SER A 309 4.39 23.63 2.15
CA SER A 309 3.83 23.47 3.49
C SER A 309 4.30 22.21 4.23
N ASN A 310 5.01 21.30 3.56
CA ASN A 310 5.48 20.02 4.12
C ASN A 310 7.01 19.92 4.24
N LEU A 311 7.77 20.97 3.87
CA LEU A 311 9.23 20.99 3.92
C LEU A 311 9.74 21.99 4.95
N GLU A 312 10.92 21.71 5.53
CA GLU A 312 11.71 22.70 6.26
C GLU A 312 12.33 23.66 5.23
N VAL A 313 11.67 24.79 5.01
CA VAL A 313 12.14 25.89 4.15
C VAL A 313 12.57 27.09 4.99
N GLU A 314 13.26 28.07 4.40
CA GLU A 314 13.63 29.30 5.10
C GLU A 314 12.38 30.01 5.68
N GLU A 315 12.53 30.66 6.84
CA GLU A 315 11.42 31.29 7.59
C GLU A 315 10.60 32.27 6.73
N LYS A 316 11.23 32.94 5.77
CA LYS A 316 10.53 33.88 4.89
C LYS A 316 9.64 33.17 3.86
N GLU A 317 10.07 32.03 3.33
CA GLU A 317 9.30 31.23 2.37
C GLU A 317 8.15 30.49 3.05
N ILE A 318 8.34 30.05 4.30
CA ILE A 318 7.29 29.31 5.04
C ILE A 318 6.08 30.21 5.36
N LEU A 319 6.30 31.51 5.59
CA LEU A 319 5.24 32.47 5.91
C LEU A 319 4.27 32.74 4.74
N GLU A 320 4.68 32.41 3.51
CA GLU A 320 3.84 32.54 2.30
C GLU A 320 3.02 31.27 1.99
N SER A 321 3.31 30.17 2.70
CA SER A 321 2.70 28.86 2.48
C SER A 321 1.20 28.80 2.83
N THR A 322 0.49 27.79 2.29
CA THR A 322 -0.91 27.50 2.69
C THR A 322 -1.01 27.22 4.18
N LYS A 323 -0.02 26.51 4.74
CA LYS A 323 0.05 26.23 6.18
C LYS A 323 0.13 27.49 7.03
N ALA A 324 0.93 28.48 6.62
CA ALA A 324 0.95 29.77 7.29
C ALA A 324 -0.40 30.49 7.19
N LYS A 325 -1.06 30.47 6.02
CA LYS A 325 -2.42 31.04 5.87
C LYS A 325 -3.43 30.37 6.81
N HIS A 326 -3.37 29.06 6.97
CA HIS A 326 -4.23 28.33 7.91
C HIS A 326 -3.87 28.64 9.37
N ALA A 327 -2.59 28.81 9.72
CA ALA A 327 -2.19 29.24 11.05
C ALA A 327 -2.81 30.61 11.43
N LYS A 328 -2.89 31.56 10.48
CA LYS A 328 -3.60 32.84 10.72
C LYS A 328 -5.07 32.63 11.07
N LYS A 329 -5.76 31.79 10.29
CA LYS A 329 -7.16 31.41 10.55
C LYS A 329 -7.32 30.71 11.91
N VAL A 330 -6.40 29.81 12.28
CA VAL A 330 -6.42 29.17 13.60
C VAL A 330 -6.29 30.19 14.71
N PHE A 331 -5.40 31.18 14.57
CA PHE A 331 -5.29 32.25 15.55
C PHE A 331 -6.62 33.01 15.72
N ASP A 332 -7.26 33.40 14.62
CA ASP A 332 -8.56 34.09 14.65
C ASP A 332 -9.63 33.26 15.37
N TYR A 333 -9.71 31.96 15.09
CA TYR A 333 -10.62 31.04 15.79
C TYR A 333 -10.38 30.99 17.30
N LEU A 334 -9.12 30.89 17.73
CA LEU A 334 -8.76 30.84 19.15
C LEU A 334 -9.06 32.16 19.87
N ILE A 335 -8.97 33.30 19.16
CA ILE A 335 -9.41 34.59 19.67
C ILE A 335 -10.94 34.64 19.84
N ASP A 336 -11.70 34.07 18.90
CA ASP A 336 -13.15 33.97 19.01
C ASP A 336 -13.57 33.09 20.21
N VAL A 337 -12.83 32.01 20.48
CA VAL A 337 -13.01 31.21 21.71
C VAL A 337 -12.72 32.02 22.96
N LYS A 338 -11.63 32.81 22.99
CA LYS A 338 -11.33 33.72 24.13
C LYS A 338 -12.44 34.75 24.36
N LYS A 339 -13.09 35.22 23.29
CA LYS A 339 -14.17 36.23 23.32
C LYS A 339 -15.58 35.64 23.55
N GLU A 340 -15.70 34.33 23.73
CA GLU A 340 -16.99 33.63 23.85
C GLU A 340 -17.89 33.78 22.60
N ILE A 341 -17.28 34.09 21.45
CA ILE A 341 -17.97 34.13 20.14
C ILE A 341 -18.09 32.70 19.58
N ASN A 342 -17.16 31.83 19.97
CA ASN A 342 -17.13 30.42 19.62
C ASN A 342 -16.82 29.58 20.88
N SER A 343 -17.03 28.26 20.83
CA SER A 343 -16.73 27.36 21.95
C SER A 343 -15.75 26.25 21.55
N SER A 344 -15.21 25.56 22.55
CA SER A 344 -14.37 24.38 22.35
C SER A 344 -15.18 23.13 21.99
N GLU A 345 -16.48 23.19 21.71
CA GLU A 345 -17.27 22.01 21.36
C GLU A 345 -16.87 21.39 20.02
N GLU A 346 -17.04 20.07 19.88
CA GLU A 346 -16.66 19.35 18.68
C GLU A 346 -17.38 19.85 17.43
N GLU A 347 -18.70 20.06 17.50
CA GLU A 347 -19.50 20.57 16.38
C GLU A 347 -18.97 21.92 15.87
N ASN A 348 -18.54 22.80 16.78
CA ASN A 348 -18.01 24.12 16.44
C ASN A 348 -16.63 24.04 15.79
N ARG A 349 -15.75 23.16 16.27
CA ARG A 349 -14.44 22.88 15.63
C ARG A 349 -14.64 22.30 14.22
N GLU A 350 -15.50 21.30 14.09
CA GLU A 350 -15.81 20.66 12.81
C GLU A 350 -16.38 21.66 11.80
N LYS A 351 -17.35 22.46 12.24
CA LYS A 351 -17.95 23.54 11.44
C LYS A 351 -16.89 24.54 11.00
N TYR A 352 -16.03 24.98 11.92
CA TYR A 352 -14.98 25.94 11.60
C TYR A 352 -14.00 25.40 10.56
N VAL A 353 -13.49 24.18 10.75
CA VAL A 353 -12.57 23.55 9.80
C VAL A 353 -13.23 23.41 8.44
N ARG A 354 -14.49 22.94 8.39
CA ARG A 354 -15.24 22.78 7.15
C ARG A 354 -15.37 24.11 6.39
N GLU A 355 -15.80 25.17 7.05
CA GLU A 355 -16.14 26.45 6.40
C GLU A 355 -14.90 27.32 6.09
N ASN A 356 -13.82 27.17 6.87
CA ASN A 356 -12.69 28.10 6.80
C ASN A 356 -11.37 27.45 6.38
N ILE A 357 -11.19 26.14 6.53
CA ILE A 357 -9.89 25.48 6.31
C ILE A 357 -9.92 24.57 5.08
N LEU A 358 -11.02 23.85 4.85
CA LEU A 358 -11.11 22.91 3.73
C LEU A 358 -11.13 23.63 2.37
N ALA A 359 -10.61 22.95 1.35
CA ALA A 359 -10.66 23.43 -0.03
C ALA A 359 -12.07 23.28 -0.67
N ASP A 360 -12.90 22.40 -0.10
CA ASP A 360 -14.28 22.13 -0.48
C ASP A 360 -15.09 21.84 0.78
N ASP A 361 -16.05 22.71 1.07
CA ASP A 361 -16.91 22.70 2.26
C ASP A 361 -18.28 22.03 2.03
N ALA A 362 -18.50 21.47 0.83
CA ALA A 362 -19.73 20.76 0.50
C ALA A 362 -19.98 19.57 1.41
N LYS A 363 -21.26 19.28 1.70
CA LYS A 363 -21.67 18.17 2.58
C LYS A 363 -21.34 16.76 2.03
N ASP A 364 -20.96 16.64 0.77
CA ASP A 364 -20.49 15.42 0.11
C ASP A 364 -18.99 15.49 -0.26
N SER A 365 -18.27 16.43 0.35
CA SER A 365 -16.83 16.63 0.17
C SER A 365 -16.03 15.40 0.62
N SER A 366 -15.01 15.04 -0.15
CA SER A 366 -14.09 13.93 0.15
C SER A 366 -13.39 14.02 1.51
N PHE A 367 -13.37 15.20 2.13
CA PHE A 367 -12.75 15.47 3.42
C PHE A 367 -13.58 14.97 4.61
N ILE A 368 -14.91 14.96 4.45
CA ILE A 368 -15.84 14.64 5.54
C ILE A 368 -16.46 13.25 5.41
N ASN A 369 -16.11 12.48 4.37
CA ASN A 369 -16.61 11.12 4.19
C ASN A 369 -15.98 10.13 5.19
N GLY A 370 -16.60 8.95 5.31
CA GLY A 370 -16.05 7.85 6.08
C GLY A 370 -14.81 7.26 5.42
N GLU A 371 -13.99 6.56 6.21
CA GLU A 371 -12.85 5.81 5.66
C GLU A 371 -13.31 4.59 4.88
N SER A 372 -12.69 4.30 3.74
CA SER A 372 -12.86 3.03 3.04
C SER A 372 -12.06 1.91 3.73
N ASN A 373 -12.44 0.66 3.47
CA ASN A 373 -11.65 -0.50 3.88
C ASN A 373 -10.28 -0.56 3.17
N ILE A 374 -10.14 0.06 1.99
CA ILE A 374 -8.83 0.20 1.32
C ILE A 374 -7.89 1.09 2.13
N SER A 375 -8.40 2.23 2.62
CA SER A 375 -7.67 3.12 3.53
C SER A 375 -7.25 2.39 4.82
N ARG A 376 -8.16 1.61 5.42
CA ARG A 376 -7.89 0.84 6.63
C ARG A 376 -6.82 -0.24 6.41
N LEU A 377 -6.93 -1.02 5.33
CA LEU A 377 -5.92 -2.04 4.98
C LEU A 377 -4.56 -1.40 4.69
N TYR A 378 -4.53 -0.25 4.02
CA TYR A 378 -3.29 0.52 3.81
C TYR A 378 -2.65 0.96 5.13
N ASN A 379 -3.45 1.42 6.10
CA ASN A 379 -2.96 1.75 7.44
C ASN A 379 -2.41 0.54 8.18
N LEU A 380 -3.07 -0.62 8.05
CA LEU A 380 -2.63 -1.87 8.66
C LEU A 380 -1.36 -2.44 8.03
N TYR A 381 -1.10 -2.17 6.75
CA TYR A 381 0.04 -2.74 6.03
C TYR A 381 1.37 -2.24 6.60
N ASP A 382 2.20 -3.17 7.08
CA ASP A 382 3.54 -2.95 7.63
C ASP A 382 4.54 -2.62 6.52
N GLY A 383 4.35 -1.47 5.88
CA GLY A 383 5.21 -0.89 4.86
C GLY A 383 5.29 0.62 5.05
N ALA A 384 6.27 1.26 4.42
CA ALA A 384 6.40 2.72 4.44
C ALA A 384 6.29 3.30 3.04
N ASP A 385 5.67 4.47 2.91
CA ASP A 385 5.58 5.20 1.62
C ASP A 385 6.96 5.69 1.17
N VAL A 386 7.79 6.10 2.12
CA VAL A 386 9.20 6.47 1.93
C VAL A 386 9.89 6.11 3.23
N LYS A 387 10.74 5.08 3.26
CA LYS A 387 11.34 4.71 4.55
C LYS A 387 12.42 5.71 4.96
N LYS A 388 12.18 6.44 6.05
CA LYS A 388 13.09 7.47 6.62
C LYS A 388 14.21 6.89 7.50
N SER A 389 14.13 5.62 7.91
CA SER A 389 15.10 4.98 8.83
C SER A 389 16.01 3.94 8.16
N LYS A 390 17.23 3.80 8.69
CA LYS A 390 18.29 2.85 8.27
C LYS A 390 18.19 1.45 8.89
N ASN A 391 17.20 1.19 9.74
CA ASN A 391 16.99 -0.14 10.33
C ASN A 391 15.80 -0.79 9.62
N ARG A 392 16.07 -1.55 8.57
CA ARG A 392 15.05 -2.24 7.78
C ARG A 392 15.23 -3.76 7.93
N LEU A 393 14.11 -4.48 7.96
CA LEU A 393 14.05 -5.95 8.03
C LEU A 393 14.72 -6.60 6.79
N ALA A 394 14.93 -7.92 6.83
CA ALA A 394 15.48 -8.71 5.71
C ALA A 394 14.65 -8.61 4.41
N ALA A 395 13.39 -8.18 4.48
CA ALA A 395 12.57 -7.79 3.34
C ALA A 395 12.34 -6.27 3.36
N THR A 396 12.46 -5.62 2.20
CA THR A 396 12.12 -4.19 2.08
C THR A 396 10.66 -4.03 1.67
N ARG A 397 9.83 -3.55 2.61
CA ARG A 397 8.40 -3.33 2.39
C ARG A 397 8.06 -1.89 2.02
N PHE A 398 7.27 -1.73 0.98
CA PHE A 398 6.68 -0.46 0.54
C PHE A 398 5.17 -0.57 0.50
N LYS A 399 4.50 0.60 0.48
CA LYS A 399 3.09 0.69 0.20
C LYS A 399 2.76 1.93 -0.62
N LEU A 400 1.70 1.85 -1.39
CA LEU A 400 1.15 2.94 -2.19
C LEU A 400 -0.35 2.95 -2.05
N TYR A 401 -0.89 4.07 -1.57
CA TYR A 401 -2.31 4.37 -1.66
C TYR A 401 -2.57 5.25 -2.87
N GLU A 402 -3.52 4.82 -3.68
CA GLU A 402 -3.95 5.46 -4.90
C GLU A 402 -5.41 5.89 -4.69
N SER A 403 -5.62 7.21 -4.66
CA SER A 403 -6.90 7.83 -4.33
C SER A 403 -7.83 7.84 -5.54
N GLY A 404 -9.12 7.62 -5.33
CA GLY A 404 -10.07 7.56 -6.42
C GLY A 404 -10.21 8.88 -7.19
N ALA A 405 -10.57 8.74 -8.47
CA ALA A 405 -10.76 9.88 -9.36
C ALA A 405 -11.73 10.89 -8.73
N GLY A 406 -11.28 12.13 -8.67
CA GLY A 406 -12.09 13.23 -8.16
C GLY A 406 -11.73 13.76 -6.78
N THR A 407 -10.53 13.43 -6.26
CA THR A 407 -10.08 13.84 -4.93
C THR A 407 -8.67 14.44 -4.97
N ASN A 408 -8.41 15.49 -4.19
CA ASN A 408 -7.08 16.12 -4.14
C ASN A 408 -6.03 15.17 -3.54
N ASN A 409 -4.97 14.85 -4.27
CA ASN A 409 -3.86 14.03 -3.77
C ASN A 409 -2.62 14.90 -3.48
N PRO A 410 -2.10 14.94 -2.23
CA PRO A 410 -1.03 15.85 -1.82
C PRO A 410 0.37 15.47 -2.36
N PHE A 411 0.54 14.32 -3.03
CA PHE A 411 1.85 13.81 -3.48
C PHE A 411 2.18 14.11 -4.94
N ILE A 412 1.35 14.92 -5.59
CA ILE A 412 1.57 15.37 -6.96
C ILE A 412 2.62 16.49 -6.94
N GLN A 413 3.82 16.21 -7.44
CA GLN A 413 4.99 17.10 -7.35
C GLN A 413 4.88 18.36 -8.23
N GLU A 414 5.77 19.33 -8.00
CA GLU A 414 5.90 20.61 -8.73
C GLU A 414 6.06 20.54 -10.24
N GLY A 415 6.55 19.44 -10.81
CA GLY A 415 6.54 19.20 -12.26
C GLY A 415 5.18 18.77 -12.82
N TYR A 416 4.23 18.52 -11.92
CA TYR A 416 2.88 17.99 -12.14
C TYR A 416 1.85 18.78 -11.33
N LYS A 417 2.15 20.01 -10.87
CA LYS A 417 1.21 20.85 -10.07
C LYS A 417 -0.09 21.14 -10.82
N GLU A 418 -0.08 21.12 -12.15
CA GLU A 418 -1.28 21.18 -12.99
C GLU A 418 -2.03 19.83 -13.10
N ASP A 419 -1.45 18.73 -12.63
CA ASP A 419 -2.02 17.37 -12.62
C ASP A 419 -2.89 17.10 -11.37
N SER A 420 -2.95 18.01 -10.38
CA SER A 420 -3.95 17.91 -9.31
C SER A 420 -5.38 17.95 -9.87
N ASN A 421 -5.57 18.64 -10.99
CA ASN A 421 -6.83 18.61 -11.75
C ASN A 421 -7.00 17.30 -12.55
N LEU A 422 -5.92 16.63 -12.96
CA LEU A 422 -5.99 15.41 -13.77
C LEU A 422 -6.20 14.14 -12.93
N PHE A 423 -5.56 14.06 -11.77
CA PHE A 423 -5.69 12.94 -10.84
C PHE A 423 -6.67 13.24 -9.69
N GLY A 424 -7.09 14.50 -9.52
CA GLY A 424 -7.94 14.94 -8.41
C GLY A 424 -9.14 15.84 -8.72
N SER A 425 -9.44 16.22 -9.97
CA SER A 425 -10.68 16.99 -10.20
C SER A 425 -11.93 16.11 -10.08
N GLY A 426 -12.75 16.41 -9.07
CA GLY A 426 -14.09 15.82 -8.82
C GLY A 426 -15.13 16.10 -9.90
N LEU A 427 -14.75 16.80 -10.98
CA LEU A 427 -15.56 16.94 -12.17
C LEU A 427 -15.11 15.89 -13.19
N GLY A 428 -15.95 14.87 -13.38
CA GLY A 428 -16.06 14.22 -14.68
C GLY A 428 -16.46 15.27 -15.72
N GLY A 429 -15.48 16.06 -16.17
CA GLY A 429 -15.65 17.03 -17.24
C GLY A 429 -15.66 16.30 -18.58
N GLU A 430 -16.74 15.58 -18.87
CA GLU A 430 -17.16 15.42 -20.26
C GLU A 430 -17.46 16.84 -20.80
N LYS A 431 -16.46 17.49 -21.38
CA LYS A 431 -16.72 18.40 -22.50
C LYS A 431 -17.13 17.52 -23.69
N LEU A 432 -18.35 16.96 -23.64
CA LEU A 432 -19.20 16.40 -24.71
C LEU A 432 -18.56 15.47 -25.80
N PHE A 433 -17.24 15.25 -25.85
CA PHE A 433 -16.53 14.64 -26.99
C PHE A 433 -15.13 14.02 -26.69
N THR A 434 -14.72 13.78 -25.43
CA THR A 434 -13.42 13.12 -25.15
C THR A 434 -13.51 12.05 -24.05
N THR A 435 -13.32 10.79 -24.43
CA THR A 435 -13.10 9.62 -23.56
C THR A 435 -11.82 9.74 -22.72
N ASP A 436 -11.89 9.34 -21.45
CA ASP A 436 -10.78 8.99 -20.54
C ASP A 436 -9.85 10.10 -19.99
N LYS A 437 -10.38 11.19 -19.43
CA LYS A 437 -9.52 12.20 -18.76
C LYS A 437 -9.03 11.81 -17.35
N THR A 438 -9.70 10.91 -16.63
CA THR A 438 -9.41 10.59 -15.21
C THR A 438 -9.60 9.09 -14.84
N GLY A 439 -9.47 8.19 -15.82
CA GLY A 439 -9.87 6.78 -15.71
C GLY A 439 -8.82 5.80 -15.14
N ILE A 440 -9.19 4.51 -15.08
CA ILE A 440 -8.38 3.37 -14.61
C ILE A 440 -6.91 3.41 -15.09
N LYS A 441 -6.69 3.76 -16.37
CA LYS A 441 -5.34 3.82 -16.96
C LYS A 441 -4.47 4.91 -16.31
N ALA A 442 -5.03 6.08 -16.00
CA ALA A 442 -4.28 7.17 -15.39
C ALA A 442 -3.78 6.78 -13.99
N HIS A 443 -4.65 6.18 -13.18
CA HIS A 443 -4.31 5.65 -11.85
C HIS A 443 -3.18 4.62 -11.91
N ILE A 444 -3.16 3.74 -12.91
CA ILE A 444 -2.08 2.77 -13.10
C ILE A 444 -0.76 3.44 -13.50
N ILE A 445 -0.81 4.38 -14.46
CA ILE A 445 0.41 5.11 -14.87
C ILE A 445 1.02 5.87 -13.69
N TYR A 446 0.19 6.50 -12.85
CA TYR A 446 0.62 7.12 -11.61
C TYR A 446 1.27 6.09 -10.66
N ALA A 447 0.63 4.93 -10.46
CA ALA A 447 1.19 3.87 -9.62
C ALA A 447 2.54 3.37 -10.12
N CYS A 448 2.72 3.14 -11.43
CA CYS A 448 4.00 2.76 -12.02
C CYS A 448 5.12 3.77 -11.73
N ILE A 449 4.81 5.06 -11.86
CA ILE A 449 5.74 6.15 -11.57
C ILE A 449 6.10 6.15 -10.09
N LYS A 450 5.10 6.13 -9.19
CA LYS A 450 5.34 6.15 -7.74
C LYS A 450 6.11 4.95 -7.23
N ILE A 451 5.80 3.75 -7.70
CA ILE A 451 6.58 2.55 -7.39
C ILE A 451 8.06 2.76 -7.74
N SER A 452 8.34 3.24 -8.95
CA SER A 452 9.72 3.47 -9.39
C SER A 452 10.42 4.59 -8.62
N GLU A 453 9.71 5.67 -8.27
CA GLU A 453 10.22 6.76 -7.44
C GLU A 453 10.60 6.26 -6.04
N GLN A 454 9.73 5.48 -5.39
CA GLN A 454 9.99 4.94 -4.04
C GLN A 454 11.19 3.99 -4.01
N LEU A 455 11.30 3.11 -5.02
CA LEU A 455 12.44 2.19 -5.15
C LEU A 455 13.75 2.96 -5.30
N ARG A 456 13.79 3.97 -6.17
CA ARG A 456 14.99 4.82 -6.38
C ARG A 456 15.34 5.67 -5.16
N ALA A 457 14.35 6.29 -4.52
CA ALA A 457 14.54 7.08 -3.31
C ALA A 457 15.12 6.23 -2.17
N SER A 458 14.88 4.92 -2.20
CA SER A 458 15.46 3.94 -1.29
C SER A 458 16.77 3.31 -1.77
N ASN A 459 17.37 3.80 -2.87
CA ASN A 459 18.57 3.26 -3.50
C ASN A 459 18.47 1.76 -3.87
N VAL A 460 17.25 1.27 -4.14
CA VAL A 460 17.03 -0.11 -4.59
C VAL A 460 17.25 -0.18 -6.09
N LYS A 461 18.33 -0.84 -6.51
CA LYS A 461 18.69 -0.99 -7.93
C LYS A 461 18.37 -2.36 -8.52
N TYR A 462 18.43 -3.41 -7.71
CA TYR A 462 18.27 -4.78 -8.16
C TYR A 462 17.33 -5.51 -7.20
N ILE A 463 16.34 -6.20 -7.75
CA ILE A 463 15.30 -6.92 -7.01
C ILE A 463 15.21 -8.33 -7.59
N ASP A 464 15.57 -9.34 -6.81
CA ASP A 464 15.45 -10.74 -7.22
C ASP A 464 13.98 -11.14 -7.36
N GLU A 465 13.13 -10.73 -6.40
CA GLU A 465 11.69 -10.95 -6.44
C GLU A 465 10.94 -9.73 -5.91
N LEU A 466 10.04 -9.18 -6.73
CA LEU A 466 9.05 -8.20 -6.31
C LEU A 466 7.73 -8.90 -6.01
N VAL A 467 7.24 -8.76 -4.77
CA VAL A 467 5.98 -9.36 -4.31
C VAL A 467 4.92 -8.28 -4.21
N PHE A 468 3.86 -8.38 -5.00
CA PHE A 468 2.71 -7.48 -4.92
C PHE A 468 1.60 -8.07 -4.05
N ASP A 469 1.06 -7.23 -3.16
CA ASP A 469 -0.26 -7.40 -2.56
C ASP A 469 -1.15 -6.26 -3.07
N VAL A 470 -2.17 -6.59 -3.84
CA VAL A 470 -3.00 -5.59 -4.53
C VAL A 470 -4.39 -5.58 -3.93
N PHE A 471 -4.87 -4.40 -3.54
CA PHE A 471 -6.20 -4.21 -3.00
C PHE A 471 -6.95 -3.18 -3.83
N GLY A 472 -8.26 -3.37 -4.01
CA GLY A 472 -9.07 -2.34 -4.62
C GLY A 472 -10.55 -2.40 -4.25
N PHE A 473 -11.20 -1.24 -4.26
CA PHE A 473 -12.65 -1.11 -4.03
C PHE A 473 -13.32 -0.39 -5.19
N SER A 474 -14.49 -0.87 -5.64
CA SER A 474 -15.31 -0.23 -6.67
C SER A 474 -14.58 -0.18 -8.01
N ARG A 475 -14.46 0.99 -8.62
CA ARG A 475 -13.59 1.23 -9.77
C ARG A 475 -12.12 0.96 -9.47
N GLY A 476 -11.67 1.15 -8.23
CA GLY A 476 -10.35 0.77 -7.77
C GLY A 476 -10.13 -0.75 -7.79
N ALA A 477 -11.17 -1.55 -7.57
CA ALA A 477 -11.09 -3.00 -7.77
C ALA A 477 -10.95 -3.34 -9.27
N ALA A 478 -11.60 -2.58 -10.17
CA ALA A 478 -11.37 -2.74 -11.60
C ALA A 478 -9.94 -2.31 -12.01
N THR A 479 -9.41 -1.23 -11.40
CA THR A 479 -8.01 -0.82 -11.55
C THR A 479 -7.05 -1.90 -11.08
N ALA A 480 -7.28 -2.48 -9.89
CA ALA A 480 -6.50 -3.59 -9.35
C ALA A 480 -6.49 -4.79 -10.31
N ARG A 481 -7.67 -5.22 -10.78
CA ARG A 481 -7.79 -6.32 -11.76
C ARG A 481 -7.05 -6.01 -13.06
N HIS A 482 -7.21 -4.81 -13.61
CA HIS A 482 -6.54 -4.40 -14.84
C HIS A 482 -5.01 -4.35 -14.66
N PHE A 483 -4.54 -3.81 -13.53
CA PHE A 483 -3.12 -3.76 -13.17
C PHE A 483 -2.51 -5.17 -13.13
N VAL A 484 -3.14 -6.08 -12.40
CA VAL A 484 -2.65 -7.46 -12.26
C VAL A 484 -2.71 -8.19 -13.59
N CYS A 485 -3.89 -8.29 -14.22
CA CYS A 485 -4.09 -9.10 -15.42
C CYS A 485 -3.27 -8.61 -16.62
N SER A 486 -3.02 -7.31 -16.74
CA SER A 486 -2.18 -6.76 -17.82
C SER A 486 -0.71 -7.10 -17.65
N ILE A 487 -0.21 -7.23 -16.42
CA ILE A 487 1.15 -7.70 -16.16
C ILE A 487 1.25 -9.20 -16.42
N LEU A 488 0.26 -9.99 -15.94
CA LEU A 488 0.23 -11.45 -16.12
C LEU A 488 0.17 -11.88 -17.59
N LYS A 489 -0.48 -11.08 -18.44
CA LYS A 489 -0.59 -11.34 -19.89
C LYS A 489 0.78 -11.43 -20.56
N ASP A 490 1.71 -10.56 -20.20
CA ASP A 490 3.06 -10.46 -20.78
C ASP A 490 4.11 -11.28 -20.00
N SER A 491 3.67 -12.22 -19.15
CA SER A 491 4.54 -13.03 -18.29
C SER A 491 4.35 -14.53 -18.46
N GLU A 492 5.31 -15.29 -17.93
CA GLU A 492 5.30 -16.75 -17.82
C GLU A 492 5.69 -17.20 -16.41
N VAL A 493 5.19 -18.37 -16.00
CA VAL A 493 5.55 -18.99 -14.73
C VAL A 493 7.03 -19.38 -14.75
N LEU A 494 7.74 -19.03 -13.69
CA LEU A 494 9.09 -19.51 -13.44
C LEU A 494 9.01 -20.94 -12.89
N GLU A 495 9.47 -21.92 -13.69
CA GLU A 495 9.49 -23.34 -13.30
C GLU A 495 10.18 -23.59 -11.95
N LYS A 496 11.13 -22.71 -11.56
CA LYS A 496 11.92 -22.77 -10.31
C LYS A 496 11.84 -21.48 -9.50
N GLY A 497 10.69 -20.80 -9.52
CA GLY A 497 10.46 -19.62 -8.68
C GLY A 497 10.43 -19.97 -7.19
N ASN A 498 10.68 -18.97 -6.32
CA ASN A 498 10.50 -19.12 -4.87
C ASN A 498 9.08 -19.56 -4.51
N LYS A 499 8.10 -19.12 -5.30
CA LYS A 499 6.68 -19.50 -5.21
C LYS A 499 6.24 -20.18 -6.51
N LYS A 500 5.28 -21.11 -6.42
CA LYS A 500 4.74 -21.83 -7.61
C LYS A 500 4.13 -20.92 -8.67
N TYR A 501 3.72 -19.72 -8.28
CA TYR A 501 3.13 -18.70 -9.13
C TYR A 501 4.08 -17.53 -9.41
N SER A 502 5.37 -17.65 -9.08
CA SER A 502 6.36 -16.63 -9.45
C SER A 502 6.43 -16.56 -10.97
N ILE A 503 6.53 -15.36 -11.49
CA ILE A 503 6.55 -15.10 -12.92
C ILE A 503 7.78 -14.31 -13.33
N LYS A 504 8.14 -14.44 -14.60
CA LYS A 504 9.10 -13.59 -15.29
C LYS A 504 8.45 -12.95 -16.51
N MET A 505 8.86 -11.73 -16.83
CA MET A 505 8.38 -11.03 -18.03
C MET A 505 9.01 -11.63 -19.30
N LYS A 506 8.22 -11.72 -20.37
CA LYS A 506 8.65 -12.24 -21.68
C LYS A 506 9.36 -11.17 -22.51
N ASN A 507 10.17 -11.61 -23.49
CA ASN A 507 10.71 -10.76 -24.57
C ASN A 507 11.43 -9.48 -24.08
N ASP A 508 12.22 -9.58 -23.01
CA ASP A 508 12.93 -8.45 -22.38
C ASP A 508 12.04 -7.26 -21.96
N LYS A 509 10.72 -7.47 -21.85
CA LYS A 509 9.79 -6.48 -21.33
C LYS A 509 10.02 -6.28 -19.83
N ASN A 510 9.87 -5.06 -19.34
CA ASN A 510 9.71 -4.83 -17.90
C ASN A 510 8.22 -4.88 -17.51
N ILE A 511 7.97 -4.92 -16.20
CA ILE A 511 6.64 -5.07 -15.60
C ILE A 511 5.65 -3.95 -15.95
N PHE A 512 6.09 -2.80 -16.47
CA PHE A 512 5.19 -1.68 -16.85
C PHE A 512 4.97 -1.55 -18.35
N THR A 513 5.60 -2.40 -19.17
CA THR A 513 5.51 -2.32 -20.63
C THR A 513 4.07 -2.37 -21.14
N SER A 514 3.21 -3.17 -20.52
CA SER A 514 1.80 -3.32 -20.91
C SER A 514 0.96 -2.03 -20.78
N PHE A 515 1.37 -1.09 -19.93
CA PHE A 515 0.66 0.18 -19.71
C PHE A 515 1.19 1.34 -20.55
N PHE A 516 2.47 1.31 -20.91
CA PHE A 516 3.13 2.36 -21.70
C PHE A 516 3.33 1.98 -23.18
N GLY A 517 2.99 0.74 -23.54
CA GLY A 517 3.23 0.15 -24.85
C GLY A 517 4.72 -0.05 -25.18
N GLU A 518 4.99 -0.68 -26.32
CA GLU A 518 6.35 -0.99 -26.79
C GLU A 518 7.20 0.27 -27.00
N ASN A 519 6.56 1.39 -27.34
CA ASN A 519 7.23 2.68 -27.47
C ASN A 519 7.68 3.26 -26.14
N GLY A 520 7.16 2.76 -25.00
CA GLY A 520 7.49 3.19 -23.64
C GLY A 520 7.01 4.60 -23.30
N ILE A 521 6.02 5.12 -24.02
CA ILE A 521 5.44 6.46 -23.85
C ILE A 521 3.93 6.35 -24.01
N VAL A 522 3.19 6.95 -23.08
CA VAL A 522 1.74 7.12 -23.16
C VAL A 522 1.38 8.61 -23.06
N TYR A 523 0.27 8.99 -23.69
CA TYR A 523 -0.30 10.32 -23.57
C TYR A 523 -1.62 10.25 -22.80
N ILE A 524 -1.76 11.07 -21.76
CA ILE A 524 -2.98 11.20 -20.96
C ILE A 524 -3.29 12.69 -20.89
N ASP A 525 -4.47 13.10 -21.36
CA ASP A 525 -4.93 14.49 -21.45
C ASP A 525 -3.88 15.46 -22.03
N GLY A 526 -3.26 15.07 -23.15
CA GLY A 526 -2.23 15.88 -23.82
C GLY A 526 -0.87 15.90 -23.11
N LYS A 527 -0.76 15.34 -21.90
CA LYS A 527 0.51 15.19 -21.17
C LYS A 527 1.16 13.86 -21.50
N ARG A 528 2.49 13.86 -21.53
CA ARG A 528 3.31 12.72 -21.93
C ARG A 528 3.97 12.09 -20.71
N TYR A 529 3.76 10.78 -20.55
CA TYR A 529 4.36 9.99 -19.49
C TYR A 529 5.29 8.93 -20.07
N PHE A 530 6.42 8.71 -19.42
CA PHE A 530 7.45 7.76 -19.85
C PHE A 530 7.42 6.53 -18.95
N ASN A 531 7.62 5.34 -19.51
CA ASN A 531 7.78 4.13 -18.71
C ASN A 531 9.00 4.33 -17.78
N PRO A 532 8.79 4.36 -16.46
CA PRO A 532 9.86 4.68 -15.55
C PRO A 532 10.96 3.62 -15.51
N LEU A 533 10.70 2.37 -15.92
CA LEU A 533 11.71 1.31 -15.93
C LEU A 533 12.53 1.23 -17.24
N ASN A 534 12.18 2.02 -18.27
CA ASN A 534 12.93 2.07 -19.53
C ASN A 534 14.23 2.91 -19.42
N THR A 535 15.11 2.55 -18.49
CA THR A 535 16.26 3.39 -18.08
C THR A 535 17.46 3.32 -19.04
N GLU A 536 17.51 2.30 -19.91
CA GLU A 536 18.57 2.12 -20.90
C GLU A 536 18.44 3.06 -22.10
N LYS A 537 17.21 3.54 -22.38
CA LYS A 537 16.92 4.35 -23.56
C LYS A 537 17.14 5.84 -23.26
N LYS A 538 18.21 6.43 -23.78
CA LYS A 538 18.52 7.86 -23.57
C LYS A 538 17.53 8.81 -24.25
N TYR A 539 17.05 8.45 -25.45
CA TYR A 539 16.13 9.26 -26.24
C TYR A 539 15.02 8.42 -26.86
N TYR A 540 13.84 9.00 -26.99
CA TYR A 540 12.74 8.49 -27.80
C TYR A 540 12.66 9.27 -29.12
N GLY A 541 12.25 8.59 -30.20
CA GLY A 541 12.21 9.16 -31.55
C GLY A 541 13.58 9.26 -32.24
N SER A 542 13.60 9.82 -33.44
CA SER A 542 14.80 10.00 -34.27
C SER A 542 14.94 11.45 -34.77
N GLY A 543 16.14 11.83 -35.23
CA GLY A 543 16.39 13.14 -35.81
C GLY A 543 16.09 14.34 -34.90
N ARG A 544 15.40 15.34 -35.43
CA ARG A 544 15.02 16.58 -34.72
C ARG A 544 13.89 16.41 -33.70
N SER A 545 13.18 15.28 -33.72
CA SER A 545 12.06 14.98 -32.81
C SER A 545 12.50 14.16 -31.58
N ARG A 546 13.80 14.13 -31.27
CA ARG A 546 14.34 13.37 -30.13
C ARG A 546 13.86 13.95 -28.81
N ILE A 547 13.31 13.09 -27.98
CA ILE A 547 12.83 13.45 -26.64
C ILE A 547 13.72 12.76 -25.62
N LYS A 548 14.31 13.53 -24.70
CA LYS A 548 15.16 12.98 -23.63
C LYS A 548 14.29 12.18 -22.67
N ASN A 549 14.74 10.97 -22.33
CA ASN A 549 14.12 10.17 -21.29
C ASN A 549 14.51 10.73 -19.91
N PRO A 550 13.55 11.12 -19.05
CA PRO A 550 13.87 11.63 -17.72
C PRO A 550 14.49 10.57 -16.80
N TYR A 551 14.30 9.28 -17.09
CA TYR A 551 14.77 8.17 -16.24
C TYR A 551 16.07 7.51 -16.71
N TYR A 552 16.72 8.07 -17.73
CA TYR A 552 17.95 7.49 -18.28
C TYR A 552 19.06 7.35 -17.23
N GLY A 553 19.65 6.15 -17.11
CA GLY A 553 20.75 5.86 -16.19
C GLY A 553 20.36 5.66 -14.71
N SER A 554 19.06 5.71 -14.38
CA SER A 554 18.54 5.49 -13.03
C SER A 554 17.92 4.09 -12.89
N THR A 555 18.75 3.06 -13.13
CA THR A 555 18.35 1.67 -13.34
C THR A 555 17.73 1.02 -12.10
N VAL A 556 16.59 0.36 -12.32
CA VAL A 556 15.96 -0.57 -11.39
C VAL A 556 15.63 -1.83 -12.17
N THR A 557 16.25 -2.95 -11.78
CA THR A 557 16.08 -4.26 -12.42
C THR A 557 15.25 -5.16 -11.51
N ILE A 558 14.28 -5.86 -12.09
CA ILE A 558 13.39 -6.78 -11.40
C ILE A 558 13.44 -8.11 -12.15
N ASP A 559 13.97 -9.15 -11.50
CA ASP A 559 14.21 -10.44 -12.12
C ASP A 559 12.97 -11.32 -12.16
N SER A 560 12.18 -11.29 -11.08
CA SER A 560 10.93 -12.02 -10.96
C SER A 560 9.86 -11.24 -10.20
N LEU A 561 8.62 -11.64 -10.41
CA LEU A 561 7.44 -11.03 -9.78
C LEU A 561 6.52 -12.11 -9.20
N SER A 562 5.86 -11.80 -8.09
CA SER A 562 4.82 -12.63 -7.51
C SER A 562 3.64 -11.77 -7.07
N PHE A 563 2.43 -12.05 -7.55
CA PHE A 563 1.21 -11.48 -6.98
C PHE A 563 0.73 -12.41 -5.86
N ARG A 564 1.06 -12.09 -4.61
CA ARG A 564 0.74 -12.96 -3.46
C ARG A 564 -0.75 -12.93 -3.15
N PHE A 565 -1.32 -11.74 -3.03
CA PHE A 565 -2.73 -11.57 -2.69
C PHE A 565 -3.38 -10.46 -3.52
N THR A 566 -4.61 -10.69 -3.99
CA THR A 566 -5.46 -9.67 -4.62
C THR A 566 -6.81 -9.60 -3.90
N GLY A 567 -7.03 -8.53 -3.13
CA GLY A 567 -8.24 -8.29 -2.36
C GLY A 567 -9.15 -7.26 -3.01
N LEU A 568 -10.34 -7.68 -3.42
CA LEU A 568 -11.29 -6.85 -4.17
C LEU A 568 -12.56 -6.62 -3.34
N TYR A 569 -13.04 -5.39 -3.34
CA TYR A 569 -14.36 -5.02 -2.84
C TYR A 569 -15.21 -4.53 -4.01
N ASP A 570 -16.34 -5.18 -4.20
CA ASP A 570 -17.44 -4.83 -5.08
C ASP A 570 -17.02 -4.18 -6.42
N THR A 571 -16.44 -4.96 -7.32
CA THR A 571 -15.86 -4.44 -8.58
C THR A 571 -16.91 -3.78 -9.46
N VAL A 572 -16.75 -2.48 -9.72
CA VAL A 572 -17.59 -1.67 -10.63
C VAL A 572 -16.67 -0.93 -11.59
N PRO A 573 -16.53 -1.37 -12.86
CA PRO A 573 -15.57 -0.79 -13.80
C PRO A 573 -15.95 0.60 -14.35
N HIS A 574 -17.16 1.11 -14.10
CA HIS A 574 -17.76 2.24 -14.82
C HIS A 574 -17.95 3.53 -13.98
N TYR A 575 -17.95 4.70 -14.65
CA TYR A 575 -18.52 5.97 -14.14
C TYR A 575 -18.94 6.90 -15.31
N GLY A 576 -20.25 7.17 -15.52
CA GLY A 576 -20.74 8.15 -16.53
C GLY A 576 -22.09 7.84 -17.23
N ILE A 577 -22.64 8.81 -17.99
CA ILE A 577 -24.05 8.91 -18.48
C ILE A 577 -24.49 7.83 -19.51
N LYS A 578 -23.56 7.05 -20.09
CA LYS A 578 -23.91 5.91 -20.97
C LYS A 578 -23.00 4.71 -20.69
N GLN A 579 -23.59 3.52 -20.63
CA GLN A 579 -22.88 2.24 -20.70
C GLN A 579 -22.24 2.12 -22.10
N SER A 580 -20.92 2.26 -22.20
CA SER A 580 -20.13 1.78 -23.32
C SER A 580 -19.40 0.49 -22.92
N ASN A 581 -19.12 -0.38 -23.88
CA ASN A 581 -18.53 -1.73 -23.71
C ASN A 581 -17.08 -1.73 -23.13
N ASP A 582 -16.85 -1.16 -21.95
CA ASP A 582 -15.51 -1.01 -21.35
C ASP A 582 -14.94 -2.33 -20.80
N PHE A 583 -15.79 -3.34 -20.62
CA PHE A 583 -15.39 -4.66 -20.14
C PHE A 583 -14.44 -5.39 -21.11
N GLU A 584 -14.70 -5.37 -22.42
CA GLU A 584 -13.81 -6.01 -23.41
C GLU A 584 -12.43 -5.33 -23.46
N ASN A 585 -12.39 -4.03 -23.17
CA ASN A 585 -11.18 -3.21 -23.24
C ASN A 585 -10.26 -3.35 -22.01
N LEU A 586 -10.80 -3.72 -20.84
CA LEU A 586 -10.08 -3.64 -19.55
C LEU A 586 -9.41 -4.94 -19.08
N ASN A 587 -9.43 -6.04 -19.84
CA ASN A 587 -8.73 -7.30 -19.52
C ASN A 587 -8.85 -7.72 -18.03
N LEU A 588 -10.08 -7.80 -17.50
CA LEU A 588 -10.34 -8.00 -16.07
C LEU A 588 -10.45 -9.48 -15.63
N ASN A 589 -10.23 -10.42 -16.56
CA ASN A 589 -10.43 -11.86 -16.34
C ASN A 589 -9.12 -12.54 -15.88
N PHE A 590 -9.10 -13.05 -14.65
CA PHE A 590 -7.97 -13.79 -14.09
C PHE A 590 -7.75 -15.18 -14.71
N PHE A 591 -8.73 -15.74 -15.42
CA PHE A 591 -8.64 -17.07 -16.07
C PHE A 591 -8.15 -17.00 -17.53
N LYS A 592 -8.14 -15.80 -18.11
CA LYS A 592 -7.67 -15.60 -19.49
C LYS A 592 -6.18 -15.91 -19.59
N ASP A 593 -5.76 -16.55 -20.69
CA ASP A 593 -4.36 -16.84 -21.01
C ASP A 593 -3.59 -17.59 -19.89
N LYS A 594 -4.30 -18.45 -19.15
CA LYS A 594 -3.79 -19.19 -17.97
C LYS A 594 -3.22 -18.28 -16.88
N ASN A 595 -3.75 -17.07 -16.75
CA ASN A 595 -3.33 -16.15 -15.69
C ASN A 595 -3.63 -16.68 -14.29
N ASP A 596 -4.56 -17.62 -14.16
CA ASP A 596 -4.93 -18.29 -12.93
C ASP A 596 -3.82 -19.22 -12.41
N GLU A 597 -2.85 -19.62 -13.24
CA GLU A 597 -1.63 -20.33 -12.81
C GLU A 597 -0.56 -19.37 -12.25
N LYS A 598 -0.63 -18.08 -12.62
CA LYS A 598 0.44 -17.05 -12.42
C LYS A 598 0.22 -16.10 -11.24
N ILE A 599 -0.79 -16.36 -10.42
CA ILE A 599 -1.16 -15.53 -9.26
C ILE A 599 -1.24 -16.39 -7.99
N GLY A 600 -1.11 -15.78 -6.83
CA GLY A 600 -1.41 -16.38 -5.53
C GLY A 600 -2.93 -16.43 -5.29
N GLN A 601 -3.39 -15.78 -4.23
CA GLN A 601 -4.82 -15.79 -3.86
C GLN A 601 -5.57 -14.55 -4.38
N VAL A 602 -6.83 -14.74 -4.79
CA VAL A 602 -7.76 -13.66 -5.16
C VAL A 602 -9.05 -13.80 -4.35
N VAL A 603 -9.43 -12.74 -3.64
CA VAL A 603 -10.65 -12.68 -2.83
C VAL A 603 -11.48 -11.49 -3.26
N HIS A 604 -12.77 -11.70 -3.52
CA HIS A 604 -13.71 -10.66 -3.90
C HIS A 604 -14.91 -10.64 -2.95
N LEU A 605 -15.13 -9.52 -2.27
CA LEU A 605 -16.31 -9.29 -1.42
C LEU A 605 -17.30 -8.41 -2.17
N MET A 606 -18.49 -8.93 -2.46
CA MET A 606 -19.53 -8.25 -3.23
C MET A 606 -20.69 -7.84 -2.34
N ALA A 607 -21.29 -6.69 -2.63
CA ALA A 607 -22.51 -6.26 -1.97
C ALA A 607 -23.71 -7.09 -2.44
N LYS A 608 -24.65 -7.34 -1.55
CA LYS A 608 -25.90 -8.03 -1.87
C LYS A 608 -27.06 -7.05 -2.04
N ASP A 609 -27.08 -6.00 -1.23
CA ASP A 609 -28.16 -5.02 -1.15
C ASP A 609 -27.84 -3.72 -1.92
N GLU A 610 -27.25 -3.85 -3.11
CA GLU A 610 -26.95 -2.72 -4.01
C GLU A 610 -27.83 -2.79 -5.25
N TYR A 611 -28.66 -1.77 -5.44
CA TYR A 611 -29.69 -1.76 -6.48
C TYR A 611 -29.58 -0.55 -7.41
N ARG A 612 -28.47 0.21 -7.38
CA ARG A 612 -28.29 1.36 -8.28
C ARG A 612 -27.93 0.91 -9.69
N PHE A 613 -28.55 1.55 -10.66
CA PHE A 613 -28.34 1.34 -12.09
C PHE A 613 -26.89 1.57 -12.55
N ASN A 614 -26.17 2.50 -11.91
CA ASN A 614 -24.79 2.82 -12.27
C ASN A 614 -23.73 1.95 -11.54
N PHE A 615 -24.17 0.96 -10.75
CA PHE A 615 -23.30 0.15 -9.88
C PHE A 615 -23.34 -1.34 -10.25
N ASP A 616 -23.54 -1.63 -11.53
CA ASP A 616 -23.44 -2.97 -12.08
C ASP A 616 -22.07 -3.60 -11.73
N ALA A 617 -22.12 -4.75 -11.05
CA ALA A 617 -20.91 -5.38 -10.53
C ALA A 617 -20.34 -6.44 -11.47
N TYR A 618 -19.05 -6.71 -11.35
CA TYR A 618 -18.36 -7.71 -12.17
C TYR A 618 -17.76 -8.82 -11.32
N SER A 619 -18.25 -10.04 -11.51
CA SER A 619 -17.69 -11.24 -10.88
C SER A 619 -16.27 -11.51 -11.37
N ILE A 620 -15.48 -12.19 -10.54
CA ILE A 620 -14.18 -12.75 -10.94
C ILE A 620 -14.32 -14.08 -11.70
N PHE A 621 -15.49 -14.71 -11.72
CA PHE A 621 -15.74 -16.01 -12.35
C PHE A 621 -16.42 -15.90 -13.71
N GLU A 622 -16.07 -16.81 -14.63
CA GLU A 622 -16.58 -16.85 -16.01
C GLU A 622 -18.05 -17.27 -16.09
N GLU A 623 -18.47 -18.17 -15.20
CA GLU A 623 -19.85 -18.63 -15.06
C GLU A 623 -20.43 -18.16 -13.72
N ILE A 624 -21.65 -17.61 -13.73
CA ILE A 624 -22.40 -17.25 -12.53
C ILE A 624 -23.51 -18.29 -12.33
N ASN A 625 -23.57 -18.91 -11.15
CA ASN A 625 -24.67 -19.79 -10.72
C ASN A 625 -25.32 -19.15 -9.48
N LYS A 626 -26.54 -19.59 -9.12
CA LYS A 626 -27.31 -19.03 -8.00
C LYS A 626 -26.70 -19.28 -6.60
N GLU A 627 -25.54 -19.91 -6.51
CA GLU A 627 -24.86 -20.16 -5.24
C GLU A 627 -24.05 -18.92 -4.86
N TYR A 628 -24.34 -18.32 -3.69
CA TYR A 628 -23.80 -17.04 -3.24
C TYR A 628 -22.35 -17.12 -2.71
N HIS A 629 -21.65 -18.22 -3.01
CA HIS A 629 -20.23 -18.45 -2.75
C HIS A 629 -19.61 -19.26 -3.88
N LYS A 630 -18.54 -18.75 -4.48
CA LYS A 630 -17.80 -19.46 -5.53
C LYS A 630 -16.37 -19.66 -5.14
N ILE A 631 -15.90 -20.89 -5.34
CA ILE A 631 -14.54 -21.27 -4.98
C ILE A 631 -13.89 -22.14 -6.04
N LYS A 632 -12.69 -21.76 -6.49
CA LYS A 632 -11.92 -22.51 -7.50
C LYS A 632 -10.43 -22.56 -7.17
N GLY A 633 -9.82 -23.71 -7.47
CA GLY A 633 -8.40 -23.98 -7.29
C GLY A 633 -8.02 -24.34 -5.84
N SER A 634 -6.99 -25.17 -5.70
CA SER A 634 -6.40 -25.54 -4.41
C SER A 634 -4.99 -24.94 -4.29
N SER A 635 -4.75 -24.23 -3.19
CA SER A 635 -3.44 -23.72 -2.76
C SER A 635 -2.54 -24.88 -2.28
N PRO A 636 -1.19 -24.77 -2.32
CA PRO A 636 -0.28 -25.77 -1.75
C PRO A 636 -0.57 -26.15 -0.29
N SER A 637 -1.24 -25.26 0.47
CA SER A 637 -1.64 -25.42 1.87
C SER A 637 -3.09 -25.91 2.07
N GLN A 638 -3.76 -26.43 1.05
CA GLN A 638 -5.19 -26.85 1.04
C GLN A 638 -6.22 -25.70 1.06
N GLY A 639 -5.80 -24.44 1.20
CA GLY A 639 -6.66 -23.26 1.04
C GLY A 639 -7.16 -23.06 -0.40
N LYS A 640 -8.12 -22.15 -0.61
CA LYS A 640 -8.73 -21.90 -1.92
C LYS A 640 -8.09 -20.70 -2.61
N LYS A 641 -7.86 -20.80 -3.93
CA LYS A 641 -7.09 -19.81 -4.70
C LYS A 641 -7.93 -18.61 -5.14
N PHE A 642 -9.16 -18.85 -5.59
CA PHE A 642 -10.13 -17.83 -6.00
C PHE A 642 -11.39 -17.96 -5.16
N GLU A 643 -11.80 -16.86 -4.54
CA GLU A 643 -12.96 -16.78 -3.64
C GLU A 643 -13.79 -15.54 -3.92
N GLU A 644 -15.11 -15.71 -4.01
CA GLU A 644 -16.06 -14.60 -4.13
C GLU A 644 -17.20 -14.81 -3.14
N TYR A 645 -17.47 -13.78 -2.33
CA TYR A 645 -18.46 -13.79 -1.26
C TYR A 645 -19.51 -12.70 -1.52
N PHE A 646 -20.80 -13.05 -1.48
CA PHE A 646 -21.90 -12.09 -1.49
C PHE A 646 -22.32 -11.77 -0.05
N LEU A 647 -22.01 -10.56 0.40
CA LEU A 647 -22.21 -10.12 1.78
C LEU A 647 -23.41 -9.14 1.86
N PRO A 648 -24.20 -9.17 2.95
CA PRO A 648 -25.22 -8.17 3.22
C PRO A 648 -24.74 -6.73 3.07
N GLY A 649 -25.59 -5.83 2.62
CA GLY A 649 -25.29 -4.40 2.56
C GLY A 649 -25.07 -3.87 1.16
N ALA A 650 -25.11 -2.54 1.06
CA ALA A 650 -24.86 -1.79 -0.16
C ALA A 650 -23.36 -1.65 -0.45
N HIS A 651 -23.03 -1.05 -1.59
CA HIS A 651 -21.65 -0.93 -2.09
C HIS A 651 -20.63 -0.47 -1.04
N SER A 652 -20.90 0.64 -0.34
CA SER A 652 -20.00 1.20 0.67
C SER A 652 -20.20 0.62 2.08
N ASP A 653 -21.21 -0.21 2.31
CA ASP A 653 -21.26 -1.05 3.52
C ASP A 653 -20.19 -2.14 3.44
N ILE A 654 -19.92 -2.63 2.22
CA ILE A 654 -18.89 -3.65 1.95
C ILE A 654 -17.49 -3.04 1.86
N GLY A 655 -17.32 -2.05 1.00
CA GLY A 655 -16.01 -1.42 0.78
C GLY A 655 -15.66 -0.31 1.76
N GLY A 656 -16.58 0.07 2.64
CA GLY A 656 -16.44 1.15 3.60
C GLY A 656 -16.61 2.55 2.98
N GLY A 657 -16.84 3.55 3.84
CA GLY A 657 -16.91 4.94 3.42
C GLY A 657 -18.12 5.73 3.89
N TYR A 658 -19.05 5.09 4.58
CA TYR A 658 -20.16 5.77 5.22
C TYR A 658 -19.75 6.38 6.57
N ASN A 659 -20.44 7.43 6.97
CA ASN A 659 -20.46 7.91 8.35
C ASN A 659 -21.78 7.51 8.99
N SER A 660 -21.80 7.36 10.31
CA SER A 660 -23.07 7.22 11.02
C SER A 660 -23.91 8.48 10.81
N SER A 661 -25.13 8.32 10.29
CA SER A 661 -26.00 9.46 9.98
C SER A 661 -27.46 9.03 9.79
N SER A 662 -28.36 10.01 9.84
CA SER A 662 -29.76 9.81 9.47
C SER A 662 -29.93 9.72 7.95
N GLU A 663 -30.78 8.80 7.50
CA GLU A 663 -30.98 8.50 6.08
C GLU A 663 -32.44 8.76 5.68
N THR A 664 -32.66 9.61 4.66
CA THR A 664 -34.00 9.85 4.10
C THR A 664 -33.97 9.63 2.59
N ILE A 665 -34.62 8.55 2.12
CA ILE A 665 -34.58 8.06 0.75
C ILE A 665 -35.91 8.26 0.06
N LEU A 666 -35.91 8.84 -1.15
CA LEU A 666 -37.10 8.91 -2.00
C LEU A 666 -37.32 7.56 -2.70
N LEU A 667 -38.36 6.83 -2.29
CA LEU A 667 -38.75 5.52 -2.83
C LEU A 667 -39.47 5.63 -4.16
N THR A 668 -40.42 6.55 -4.27
CA THR A 668 -41.15 6.78 -5.52
C THR A 668 -41.75 8.17 -5.59
N LYS A 669 -42.03 8.61 -6.82
CA LYS A 669 -42.76 9.83 -7.14
C LYS A 669 -43.87 9.47 -8.12
N LYS A 670 -45.13 9.75 -7.78
CA LYS A 670 -46.31 9.39 -8.60
C LYS A 670 -47.36 10.49 -8.61
N TYR A 671 -48.03 10.67 -9.75
CA TYR A 671 -49.26 11.46 -9.81
C TYR A 671 -50.39 10.73 -9.08
N VAL A 672 -51.16 11.46 -8.29
CA VAL A 672 -52.31 10.93 -7.54
C VAL A 672 -53.59 11.72 -7.88
N LYS A 673 -54.74 11.32 -7.32
CA LYS A 673 -56.04 11.92 -7.65
C LYS A 673 -56.39 13.12 -6.76
N ASN A 674 -55.96 13.13 -5.50
CA ASN A 674 -56.26 14.17 -4.51
C ASN A 674 -55.02 14.50 -3.65
N TYR A 675 -55.11 15.52 -2.78
CA TYR A 675 -54.03 15.98 -1.90
C TYR A 675 -54.09 15.40 -0.48
N ASP A 676 -55.12 14.61 -0.19
CA ASP A 676 -55.51 14.30 1.18
C ASP A 676 -54.88 13.01 1.69
N GLU A 677 -54.96 11.91 0.93
CA GLU A 677 -54.52 10.60 1.39
C GLU A 677 -53.69 9.86 0.33
N ILE A 678 -52.78 9.02 0.81
CA ILE A 678 -52.04 8.09 -0.04
C ILE A 678 -53.01 7.01 -0.57
N PRO A 679 -52.97 6.65 -1.87
CA PRO A 679 -53.79 5.55 -2.41
C PRO A 679 -53.50 4.23 -1.68
N GLU A 680 -54.56 3.47 -1.35
CA GLU A 680 -54.42 2.18 -0.65
C GLU A 680 -53.51 1.18 -1.38
N GLU A 681 -53.56 1.13 -2.71
CA GLU A 681 -52.66 0.29 -3.51
C GLU A 681 -51.17 0.59 -3.25
N ILE A 682 -50.82 1.86 -3.00
CA ILE A 682 -49.45 2.27 -2.70
C ILE A 682 -49.11 1.90 -1.24
N LYS A 683 -50.07 2.04 -0.32
CA LYS A 683 -49.91 1.63 1.08
C LYS A 683 -49.66 0.12 1.20
N ASP A 684 -50.44 -0.68 0.49
CA ASP A 684 -50.26 -2.13 0.42
C ASP A 684 -48.91 -2.49 -0.21
N SER A 685 -48.47 -1.75 -1.24
CA SER A 685 -47.15 -1.94 -1.84
C SER A 685 -46.01 -1.63 -0.85
N ILE A 686 -46.15 -0.60 0.00
CA ILE A 686 -45.17 -0.26 1.05
C ILE A 686 -45.03 -1.42 2.03
N ILE A 687 -46.16 -1.92 2.54
CA ILE A 687 -46.20 -3.00 3.52
C ILE A 687 -45.64 -4.29 2.91
N ALA A 688 -46.11 -4.68 1.73
CA ALA A 688 -45.64 -5.88 1.05
C ALA A 688 -44.12 -5.82 0.76
N TRP A 689 -43.62 -4.67 0.32
CA TRP A 689 -42.20 -4.48 0.07
C TRP A 689 -41.36 -4.55 1.35
N ASN A 690 -41.81 -3.90 2.44
CA ASN A 690 -41.06 -3.94 3.69
C ASN A 690 -41.13 -5.32 4.37
N ASP A 691 -42.26 -6.02 4.31
CA ASP A 691 -42.38 -7.39 4.82
C ASP A 691 -41.47 -8.36 4.05
N LYS A 692 -41.32 -8.16 2.73
CA LYS A 692 -40.44 -8.94 1.86
C LYS A 692 -38.96 -8.68 2.12
N TYR A 693 -38.54 -7.42 2.26
CA TYR A 693 -37.12 -7.04 2.30
C TYR A 693 -36.58 -6.62 3.67
N ASN A 694 -37.46 -6.33 4.63
CA ASN A 694 -37.18 -5.95 6.01
C ASN A 694 -36.22 -4.75 6.09
N TRP A 695 -36.59 -3.63 5.46
CA TRP A 695 -35.78 -2.41 5.48
C TRP A 695 -35.95 -1.59 6.76
N LEU A 696 -37.15 -1.65 7.34
CA LEU A 696 -37.50 -1.05 8.62
C LEU A 696 -38.20 -2.08 9.50
N ASN A 697 -37.95 -2.04 10.81
CA ASN A 697 -38.69 -2.83 11.81
C ASN A 697 -40.14 -2.35 12.04
N THR A 698 -40.61 -1.37 11.27
CA THR A 698 -41.94 -0.78 11.36
C THR A 698 -42.57 -0.58 9.99
N ASN A 699 -43.90 -0.73 9.91
CA ASN A 699 -44.71 -0.37 8.75
C ASN A 699 -45.49 0.94 8.98
N ASN A 700 -45.03 1.78 9.91
CA ASN A 700 -45.62 3.08 10.20
C ASN A 700 -45.51 4.00 8.98
N ILE A 701 -46.65 4.57 8.55
CA ILE A 701 -46.75 5.45 7.39
C ILE A 701 -47.36 6.78 7.86
N GLN A 702 -46.60 7.87 7.74
CA GLN A 702 -47.00 9.19 8.23
C GLN A 702 -47.04 10.24 7.11
N LYS A 703 -48.02 11.15 7.19
CA LYS A 703 -48.13 12.31 6.30
C LYS A 703 -47.33 13.48 6.89
N VAL A 704 -46.47 14.09 6.07
CA VAL A 704 -45.75 15.33 6.39
C VAL A 704 -46.08 16.41 5.36
N LYS A 705 -45.88 17.69 5.69
CA LYS A 705 -46.10 18.77 4.72
C LYS A 705 -44.98 18.82 3.69
N LEU A 706 -43.72 18.67 4.14
CA LEU A 706 -42.52 18.78 3.34
C LEU A 706 -41.45 17.78 3.80
N LYS A 707 -40.47 17.50 2.94
CA LYS A 707 -39.34 16.61 3.27
C LYS A 707 -38.55 17.06 4.51
N SER A 708 -38.48 18.36 4.79
CA SER A 708 -37.72 18.90 5.94
C SER A 708 -38.26 18.43 7.28
N GLU A 709 -39.59 18.29 7.41
CA GLU A 709 -40.26 17.88 8.66
C GLU A 709 -39.93 16.43 9.04
N ILE A 710 -39.48 15.60 8.08
CA ILE A 710 -39.10 14.19 8.36
C ILE A 710 -37.95 14.13 9.35
N LYS A 711 -36.95 15.01 9.21
CA LYS A 711 -35.79 15.04 10.11
C LYS A 711 -36.12 15.59 11.50
N GLU A 712 -37.21 16.34 11.62
CA GLU A 712 -37.67 16.89 12.90
C GLU A 712 -38.42 15.84 13.71
N ASN A 713 -39.06 14.87 13.05
CA ASN A 713 -39.78 13.77 13.71
C ASN A 713 -38.85 12.75 14.37
N ASP A 714 -37.60 12.62 13.92
CA ASP A 714 -36.55 11.76 14.50
C ASP A 714 -36.96 10.29 14.75
N GLU A 715 -37.89 9.78 13.94
CA GLU A 715 -38.42 8.41 14.05
C GLU A 715 -38.27 7.63 12.75
N ASP A 716 -37.95 6.33 12.88
CA ASP A 716 -37.91 5.39 11.78
C ASP A 716 -39.32 5.19 11.20
N GLY A 717 -39.44 5.23 9.87
CA GLY A 717 -40.75 5.06 9.24
C GLY A 717 -40.82 5.43 7.77
N PHE A 718 -42.00 5.22 7.21
CA PHE A 718 -42.35 5.68 5.87
C PHE A 718 -43.09 7.02 5.98
N TYR A 719 -42.65 7.98 5.19
CA TYR A 719 -43.19 9.34 5.20
C TYR A 719 -43.65 9.72 3.81
N TYR A 720 -44.78 10.43 3.70
CA TYR A 720 -45.22 10.93 2.42
C TYR A 720 -45.72 12.36 2.48
N CYS A 721 -45.53 13.08 1.38
CA CYS A 721 -46.17 14.37 1.15
C CYS A 721 -46.78 14.40 -0.26
N ILE A 722 -47.86 15.15 -0.41
CA ILE A 722 -48.51 15.37 -1.71
C ILE A 722 -48.44 16.86 -2.01
N ILE A 723 -47.60 17.24 -2.98
CA ILE A 723 -47.35 18.64 -3.32
C ILE A 723 -47.77 18.92 -4.78
N PRO A 724 -48.19 20.16 -5.10
CA PRO A 724 -48.53 20.53 -6.46
C PRO A 724 -47.27 20.63 -7.34
N GLU A 725 -47.21 19.92 -8.47
CA GLU A 725 -46.21 20.15 -9.51
C GLU A 725 -46.86 20.62 -10.81
N VAL A 726 -46.21 21.59 -11.46
CA VAL A 726 -46.65 22.16 -12.74
C VAL A 726 -46.04 21.34 -13.88
N THR A 727 -46.88 20.69 -14.67
CA THR A 727 -46.45 20.00 -15.91
C THR A 727 -46.62 20.94 -17.10
N PRO A 728 -45.56 21.17 -17.92
CA PRO A 728 -45.71 21.91 -19.18
C PRO A 728 -46.67 21.17 -20.10
N SER A 729 -47.73 21.83 -20.57
CA SER A 729 -48.59 21.28 -21.61
C SER A 729 -48.24 21.87 -22.98
N TYR A 730 -48.38 21.06 -24.02
CA TYR A 730 -48.15 21.48 -25.42
C TYR A 730 -49.11 22.60 -25.89
N PHE A 731 -50.18 22.85 -25.13
CA PHE A 731 -51.26 23.79 -25.46
C PHE A 731 -51.24 25.08 -24.60
N GLY A 732 -50.17 25.33 -23.83
CA GLY A 732 -49.94 26.62 -23.16
C GLY A 732 -50.70 26.88 -21.85
N THR A 733 -51.56 25.96 -21.40
CA THR A 733 -52.16 26.01 -20.05
C THR A 733 -51.55 24.93 -19.16
N SER A 734 -50.89 25.33 -18.06
CA SER A 734 -50.29 24.41 -17.09
C SER A 734 -51.07 24.46 -15.78
N PHE A 735 -51.70 23.34 -15.39
CA PHE A 735 -52.40 23.22 -14.12
C PHE A 735 -51.53 22.40 -13.13
N PRO A 736 -51.40 22.85 -11.87
CA PRO A 736 -50.72 22.06 -10.85
C PRO A 736 -51.48 20.75 -10.63
N LYS A 737 -50.77 19.62 -10.68
CA LYS A 737 -51.32 18.31 -10.35
C LYS A 737 -50.76 17.82 -9.01
N PRO A 738 -51.53 17.09 -8.20
CA PRO A 738 -51.03 16.50 -6.98
C PRO A 738 -50.02 15.39 -7.30
N VAL A 739 -48.82 15.53 -6.75
CA VAL A 739 -47.74 14.55 -6.87
C VAL A 739 -47.36 14.05 -5.49
N LEU A 740 -47.47 12.74 -5.30
CA LEU A 740 -47.02 12.01 -4.13
C LEU A 740 -45.51 11.81 -4.18
N TYR A 741 -44.85 12.13 -3.08
CA TYR A 741 -43.46 11.76 -2.79
C TYR A 741 -43.50 10.82 -1.60
N LEU A 742 -42.96 9.61 -1.80
CA LEU A 742 -42.85 8.62 -0.75
C LEU A 742 -41.38 8.48 -0.33
N TYR A 743 -41.14 8.63 0.96
CA TYR A 743 -39.84 8.53 1.58
C TYR A 743 -39.77 7.37 2.56
N MET A 744 -38.61 6.75 2.64
CA MET A 744 -38.20 5.90 3.77
C MET A 744 -37.21 6.70 4.60
N HIS A 745 -37.40 6.73 5.92
CA HIS A 745 -36.49 7.39 6.83
C HIS A 745 -35.97 6.41 7.88
N LYS A 746 -34.66 6.44 8.08
CA LYS A 746 -33.97 5.88 9.24
C LYS A 746 -33.36 7.03 10.02
N LYS A 747 -33.66 7.10 11.31
CA LYS A 747 -33.14 8.14 12.22
C LYS A 747 -31.63 8.06 12.35
N GLU A 748 -31.08 6.85 12.34
CA GLU A 748 -29.65 6.60 12.44
C GLU A 748 -29.31 5.29 11.73
N VAL A 749 -28.28 5.33 10.88
CA VAL A 749 -27.65 4.15 10.30
C VAL A 749 -26.19 4.15 10.73
N LEU A 750 -25.75 3.08 11.38
CA LEU A 750 -24.40 2.95 11.90
C LEU A 750 -23.45 2.42 10.82
N ASN A 751 -22.25 3.00 10.70
CA ASN A 751 -21.29 2.59 9.68
C ASN A 751 -20.40 1.39 10.07
N LYS A 752 -20.58 0.79 11.26
CA LYS A 752 -19.62 -0.18 11.81
C LYS A 752 -19.64 -1.57 11.16
N TYR A 753 -20.65 -1.90 10.37
CA TYR A 753 -20.68 -3.19 9.65
C TYR A 753 -19.50 -3.36 8.68
N GLU A 754 -18.96 -2.25 8.14
CA GLU A 754 -17.76 -2.27 7.29
C GLU A 754 -16.53 -2.88 8.00
N TYR A 755 -16.50 -2.92 9.35
CA TYR A 755 -15.42 -3.58 10.10
C TYR A 755 -15.53 -5.11 10.04
N VAL A 756 -16.74 -5.66 9.91
CA VAL A 756 -16.96 -7.09 9.69
C VAL A 756 -16.36 -7.49 8.34
N THR A 757 -16.65 -6.73 7.30
CA THR A 757 -16.14 -6.99 5.94
C THR A 757 -14.64 -6.75 5.82
N LEU A 758 -14.10 -5.75 6.54
CA LEU A 758 -12.65 -5.56 6.72
C LEU A 758 -11.99 -6.78 7.35
N LYS A 759 -12.56 -7.31 8.44
CA LYS A 759 -12.01 -8.47 9.15
C LYS A 759 -11.99 -9.71 8.26
N ILE A 760 -13.04 -9.95 7.48
CA ILE A 760 -13.09 -11.06 6.52
C ILE A 760 -11.92 -10.94 5.54
N MET A 761 -11.74 -9.80 4.88
CA MET A 761 -10.63 -9.60 3.94
C MET A 761 -9.26 -9.74 4.62
N TYR A 762 -9.10 -9.13 5.80
CA TYR A 762 -7.88 -9.24 6.61
C TYR A 762 -7.54 -10.70 6.91
N GLU A 763 -8.50 -11.48 7.42
CA GLU A 763 -8.29 -12.89 7.77
C GLU A 763 -7.94 -13.74 6.54
N ARG A 764 -8.54 -13.46 5.37
CA ARG A 764 -8.15 -14.13 4.12
C ARG A 764 -6.73 -13.75 3.69
N ALA A 765 -6.37 -12.47 3.76
CA ALA A 765 -5.05 -11.97 3.38
C ALA A 765 -3.91 -12.50 4.27
N ILE A 766 -4.20 -12.83 5.52
CA ILE A 766 -3.24 -13.49 6.43
C ILE A 766 -3.41 -15.01 6.49
N TYR A 767 -4.11 -15.60 5.51
CA TYR A 767 -4.26 -17.06 5.34
C TYR A 767 -4.90 -17.79 6.54
N LYS A 768 -5.96 -17.20 7.10
CA LYS A 768 -6.87 -17.89 8.03
C LYS A 768 -8.11 -18.39 7.26
N ASP A 769 -8.33 -19.71 7.26
CA ASP A 769 -9.53 -20.32 6.66
C ASP A 769 -10.76 -20.01 7.52
N MET A 770 -11.76 -19.37 6.89
CA MET A 770 -13.02 -19.02 7.56
C MET A 770 -13.88 -20.25 7.89
N THR A 771 -13.83 -21.31 7.07
CA THR A 771 -14.74 -22.46 7.18
C THR A 771 -14.34 -23.48 8.25
N GLN A 772 -13.07 -23.50 8.65
CA GLN A 772 -12.54 -24.50 9.60
C GLN A 772 -11.92 -23.91 10.87
N GLY A 773 -11.72 -22.59 10.95
CA GLY A 773 -11.21 -21.92 12.16
C GLY A 773 -9.81 -22.36 12.62
N LYS A 774 -9.05 -23.09 11.79
CA LYS A 774 -7.67 -23.52 12.06
C LYS A 774 -6.69 -22.71 11.22
N GLU A 775 -5.52 -22.39 11.80
CA GLU A 775 -4.35 -21.95 11.03
C GLU A 775 -3.97 -23.11 10.07
N LEU A 776 -4.16 -22.92 8.77
CA LEU A 776 -3.79 -23.91 7.77
C LEU A 776 -2.27 -23.84 7.50
N GLY A 777 -1.49 -24.50 8.35
CA GLY A 777 -0.07 -24.78 8.10
C GLY A 777 0.92 -23.85 8.81
N LYS A 778 2.18 -24.28 8.85
CA LYS A 778 3.28 -23.56 9.52
C LYS A 778 3.48 -22.17 8.92
N LYS A 779 3.68 -21.18 9.81
CA LYS A 779 4.09 -19.78 9.54
C LYS A 779 5.30 -19.57 8.62
N ASP A 780 5.99 -20.63 8.21
CA ASP A 780 7.36 -20.54 7.67
C ASP A 780 7.45 -20.26 6.17
N ASP A 781 6.33 -20.24 5.43
CA ASP A 781 6.31 -19.82 4.03
C ASP A 781 5.52 -18.50 3.86
N LEU A 782 6.16 -17.55 3.16
CA LEU A 782 5.86 -16.13 2.99
C LEU A 782 4.51 -15.78 2.29
N GLU A 783 3.48 -16.60 2.45
CA GLU A 783 2.15 -16.37 1.86
C GLU A 783 1.30 -15.37 2.64
N ILE A 784 1.73 -14.87 3.80
CA ILE A 784 0.95 -13.91 4.59
C ILE A 784 1.20 -12.46 4.15
N VAL A 785 0.15 -11.71 3.86
CA VAL A 785 0.22 -10.25 3.72
C VAL A 785 0.69 -9.62 5.04
N PRO A 786 1.69 -8.72 5.05
CA PRO A 786 2.31 -8.20 6.26
C PRO A 786 1.42 -7.13 6.91
N PHE A 787 0.25 -7.52 7.39
CA PHE A 787 -0.61 -6.63 8.16
C PHE A 787 -0.21 -6.61 9.65
N SER A 788 -0.30 -5.42 10.25
CA SER A 788 -0.29 -5.22 11.69
C SER A 788 -1.64 -5.61 12.31
N SER A 789 -1.75 -5.52 13.64
CA SER A 789 -2.93 -5.98 14.36
C SER A 789 -4.21 -5.20 14.00
N LEU A 790 -5.32 -5.94 13.81
CA LEU A 790 -6.66 -5.37 13.56
C LEU A 790 -7.31 -4.72 14.80
N THR A 791 -6.58 -4.51 15.91
CA THR A 791 -7.14 -4.03 17.18
C THR A 791 -7.86 -2.69 17.08
N SER A 792 -7.42 -1.79 16.19
CA SER A 792 -8.04 -0.48 15.95
C SER A 792 -9.42 -0.56 15.28
N TYR A 793 -9.78 -1.70 14.68
CA TYR A 793 -11.03 -1.89 13.94
C TYR A 793 -11.87 -3.03 14.56
N SER A 794 -12.12 -2.92 15.87
CA SER A 794 -12.84 -3.95 16.64
C SER A 794 -14.35 -3.67 16.69
N PHE A 795 -15.12 -4.74 16.56
CA PHE A 795 -16.57 -4.77 16.78
C PHE A 795 -16.97 -5.81 17.86
N LYS A 796 -16.02 -6.27 18.68
CA LYS A 796 -16.26 -7.33 19.69
C LYS A 796 -17.28 -6.95 20.78
N LYS A 797 -17.50 -5.64 20.98
CA LYS A 797 -18.48 -5.14 21.95
C LYS A 797 -19.90 -5.09 21.38
N ASP A 798 -20.04 -5.32 20.07
CA ASP A 798 -21.29 -5.27 19.35
C ASP A 798 -21.79 -6.70 19.10
N ASP A 799 -22.88 -7.08 19.77
CA ASP A 799 -23.45 -8.42 19.69
C ASP A 799 -24.02 -8.72 18.30
N VAL A 800 -24.61 -7.73 17.63
CA VAL A 800 -25.18 -7.89 16.28
C VAL A 800 -24.08 -8.14 15.28
N LEU A 801 -23.04 -7.31 15.27
CA LEU A 801 -21.91 -7.46 14.35
C LEU A 801 -21.08 -8.71 14.65
N THR A 802 -20.93 -9.09 15.93
CA THR A 802 -20.24 -10.32 16.33
C THR A 802 -20.99 -11.57 15.84
N LYS A 803 -22.31 -11.64 16.06
CA LYS A 803 -23.14 -12.74 15.54
C LYS A 803 -23.19 -12.76 14.02
N THR A 804 -23.21 -11.58 13.40
CA THR A 804 -23.14 -11.45 11.93
C THR A 804 -21.85 -12.06 11.39
N TYR A 805 -20.72 -11.72 12.00
CA TYR A 805 -19.42 -12.28 11.63
C TYR A 805 -19.36 -13.79 11.78
N GLU A 806 -19.77 -14.34 12.93
CA GLU A 806 -19.76 -15.80 13.14
C GLU A 806 -20.72 -16.52 12.18
N THR A 807 -21.88 -15.92 11.86
CA THR A 807 -22.83 -16.48 10.87
C THR A 807 -22.21 -16.52 9.47
N LEU A 808 -21.57 -15.44 9.02
CA LEU A 808 -20.88 -15.39 7.73
C LEU A 808 -19.73 -16.40 7.66
N LYS A 809 -19.01 -16.56 8.77
CA LYS A 809 -17.91 -17.52 8.88
C LYS A 809 -18.38 -18.97 8.80
N GLU A 810 -19.51 -19.30 9.45
CA GLU A 810 -20.08 -20.66 9.47
C GLU A 810 -20.85 -21.01 8.19
N LYS A 811 -21.75 -20.12 7.74
CA LYS A 811 -22.68 -20.39 6.64
C LYS A 811 -22.21 -19.85 5.30
N GLY A 812 -21.23 -18.95 5.28
CA GLY A 812 -20.85 -18.16 4.11
C GLY A 812 -21.86 -17.07 3.77
N GLU A 813 -23.16 -17.38 3.77
CA GLU A 813 -24.25 -16.53 3.27
C GLU A 813 -25.34 -16.24 4.31
N PHE A 814 -26.14 -15.21 4.04
CA PHE A 814 -27.45 -15.01 4.68
C PHE A 814 -28.60 -15.32 3.73
N LYS A 815 -29.59 -16.06 4.23
CA LYS A 815 -30.87 -16.30 3.55
C LYS A 815 -31.89 -15.21 3.91
N SER A 816 -32.85 -14.96 3.01
CA SER A 816 -33.95 -14.04 3.29
C SER A 816 -34.73 -14.51 4.53
N GLY A 817 -35.00 -13.60 5.46
CA GLY A 817 -35.72 -13.89 6.72
C GLY A 817 -34.86 -14.26 7.92
N ASP A 818 -33.52 -14.33 7.81
CA ASP A 818 -32.64 -14.49 8.97
C ASP A 818 -32.76 -13.28 9.92
N GLU A 819 -33.12 -13.52 11.18
CA GLU A 819 -33.32 -12.48 12.20
C GLU A 819 -32.10 -11.58 12.39
N ILE A 820 -30.89 -12.13 12.24
CA ILE A 820 -29.64 -11.34 12.34
C ILE A 820 -29.53 -10.40 11.14
N TYR A 821 -29.91 -10.86 9.95
CA TYR A 821 -29.88 -10.04 8.74
C TYR A 821 -30.92 -8.92 8.79
N LYS A 822 -32.11 -9.17 9.35
CA LYS A 822 -33.12 -8.12 9.57
C LYS A 822 -32.58 -7.01 10.48
N LYS A 823 -31.98 -7.38 11.62
CA LYS A 823 -31.34 -6.41 12.52
C LYS A 823 -30.21 -5.64 11.84
N LEU A 824 -29.39 -6.35 11.07
CA LEU A 824 -28.32 -5.71 10.30
C LEU A 824 -28.88 -4.72 9.28
N LYS A 825 -30.00 -5.06 8.63
CA LYS A 825 -30.70 -4.16 7.71
C LYS A 825 -31.21 -2.92 8.37
N ASP A 826 -31.82 -3.02 9.55
CA ASP A 826 -32.36 -1.87 10.29
C ASP A 826 -31.23 -0.94 10.72
N ASP A 827 -30.25 -1.47 11.46
CA ASP A 827 -29.27 -0.69 12.22
C ASP A 827 -28.03 -0.25 11.41
N TYR A 828 -27.59 -1.05 10.41
CA TYR A 828 -26.26 -0.90 9.80
C TYR A 828 -26.23 -0.77 8.28
N ILE A 829 -27.23 -1.28 7.57
CA ILE A 829 -27.22 -1.28 6.10
C ILE A 829 -27.86 0.00 5.58
N HIS A 830 -27.09 0.71 4.75
CA HIS A 830 -27.53 1.93 4.11
C HIS A 830 -28.36 1.62 2.86
N HIS A 831 -29.42 2.38 2.63
CA HIS A 831 -30.24 2.25 1.44
C HIS A 831 -29.70 3.15 0.31
N SER A 832 -28.74 2.62 -0.46
CA SER A 832 -28.00 3.39 -1.47
C SER A 832 -28.82 3.93 -2.66
N SER A 833 -29.97 3.30 -2.97
CA SER A 833 -30.76 3.54 -4.19
C SER A 833 -31.90 4.54 -4.01
N LYS A 834 -32.10 5.44 -4.98
CA LYS A 834 -33.10 6.53 -4.98
C LYS A 834 -33.84 6.62 -6.32
N TYR A 835 -35.14 6.92 -6.29
CA TYR A 835 -36.00 6.93 -7.50
C TYR A 835 -35.59 7.97 -8.56
N ALA A 836 -35.21 9.19 -8.16
CA ALA A 836 -34.99 10.32 -9.06
C ALA A 836 -33.64 11.02 -8.81
N ASP A 837 -32.58 10.22 -8.72
CA ASP A 837 -31.21 10.69 -8.55
C ASP A 837 -30.37 10.29 -9.77
N PHE A 838 -29.41 11.12 -10.18
CA PHE A 838 -28.56 10.81 -11.33
C PHE A 838 -27.51 9.73 -10.98
N VAL A 839 -26.86 9.84 -9.81
CA VAL A 839 -25.81 8.93 -9.36
C VAL A 839 -26.41 7.72 -8.64
N HIS A 840 -27.40 7.98 -7.77
CA HIS A 840 -28.06 6.98 -6.94
C HIS A 840 -29.30 6.36 -7.59
N ARG A 841 -29.48 6.55 -8.91
CA ARG A 841 -30.64 6.04 -9.63
C ARG A 841 -30.85 4.56 -9.37
N ALA A 842 -32.02 4.18 -8.89
CA ALA A 842 -32.37 2.78 -8.76
C ALA A 842 -32.47 2.08 -10.13
N SER A 843 -32.03 0.83 -10.17
CA SER A 843 -32.25 -0.09 -11.28
C SER A 843 -33.73 -0.44 -11.36
N PHE A 844 -34.21 -0.73 -12.57
CA PHE A 844 -35.54 -1.27 -12.82
C PHE A 844 -35.46 -2.62 -13.57
N GLU A 845 -34.27 -3.19 -13.66
CA GLU A 845 -34.02 -4.50 -14.29
C GLU A 845 -34.68 -5.61 -13.48
N ASP A 846 -35.42 -6.50 -14.15
CA ASP A 846 -36.16 -7.61 -13.55
C ASP A 846 -36.99 -7.24 -12.32
N LYS A 847 -37.54 -6.02 -12.32
CA LYS A 847 -38.39 -5.49 -11.27
C LYS A 847 -39.72 -6.25 -11.21
N GLU A 848 -40.08 -6.72 -10.01
CA GLU A 848 -41.39 -7.32 -9.74
C GLU A 848 -42.44 -6.22 -9.47
N VAL A 849 -43.72 -6.54 -9.65
CA VAL A 849 -44.83 -5.56 -9.56
C VAL A 849 -44.91 -4.93 -8.17
N GLU A 850 -44.65 -5.73 -7.14
CA GLU A 850 -44.71 -5.35 -5.72
C GLU A 850 -43.47 -4.58 -5.25
N ASP A 851 -42.41 -4.52 -6.07
CA ASP A 851 -41.15 -3.89 -5.67
C ASP A 851 -41.12 -2.40 -6.02
N PHE A 852 -40.40 -1.59 -5.25
CA PHE A 852 -40.12 -0.20 -5.68
C PHE A 852 -39.04 -0.13 -6.76
N TYR A 853 -38.07 -1.05 -6.73
CA TYR A 853 -36.90 -1.08 -7.61
C TYR A 853 -36.63 -2.48 -8.16
N GLY A 854 -35.75 -2.57 -9.15
CA GLY A 854 -35.29 -3.82 -9.75
C GLY A 854 -34.21 -4.52 -8.95
N LYS A 855 -33.70 -5.62 -9.54
CA LYS A 855 -32.70 -6.51 -8.95
C LYS A 855 -31.27 -6.00 -9.18
N ARG A 856 -30.33 -6.54 -8.41
CA ARG A 856 -28.91 -6.20 -8.57
C ARG A 856 -28.37 -6.85 -9.83
N VAL A 857 -27.71 -6.07 -10.68
CA VAL A 857 -27.13 -6.55 -11.94
C VAL A 857 -25.67 -6.95 -11.73
N ILE A 858 -25.29 -8.13 -12.22
CA ILE A 858 -23.93 -8.66 -12.15
C ILE A 858 -23.53 -9.20 -13.52
N TYR A 859 -22.31 -8.89 -13.95
CA TYR A 859 -21.69 -9.47 -15.13
C TYR A 859 -20.65 -10.51 -14.73
N SER A 860 -20.55 -11.60 -15.48
CA SER A 860 -19.47 -12.58 -15.30
C SER A 860 -18.14 -12.03 -15.80
N ALA A 861 -17.04 -12.74 -15.53
CA ALA A 861 -15.73 -12.44 -16.09
C ALA A 861 -15.63 -12.65 -17.61
N LEU A 862 -16.72 -13.04 -18.28
CA LEU A 862 -16.90 -13.06 -19.74
C LEU A 862 -17.89 -12.01 -20.23
N GLY A 863 -18.49 -11.21 -19.33
CA GLY A 863 -19.47 -10.17 -19.68
C GLY A 863 -20.91 -10.66 -19.81
N ASN A 864 -21.21 -11.90 -19.38
CA ASN A 864 -22.59 -12.40 -19.37
C ASN A 864 -23.37 -11.74 -18.21
N LYS A 865 -24.55 -11.17 -18.50
CA LYS A 865 -25.40 -10.47 -17.52
C LYS A 865 -26.28 -11.44 -16.73
N PHE A 866 -26.39 -11.20 -15.43
CA PHE A 866 -27.25 -11.90 -14.47
C PHE A 866 -27.89 -10.88 -13.50
N THR A 867 -29.04 -11.21 -12.96
CA THR A 867 -29.72 -10.43 -11.91
C THR A 867 -29.95 -11.30 -10.68
N ILE A 868 -29.71 -10.74 -9.49
CA ILE A 868 -29.90 -11.43 -8.20
C ILE A 868 -30.77 -10.63 -7.24
#